data_AF-A0A2E5VVL5-F1
#
_entry.id   AF-A0A2E5VVL5-F1
#
_cell.length_a   1.000
_cell.length_b   1.000
_cell.length_c   1.000
_cell.angle_alpha   90.00
_cell.angle_beta   90.00
_cell.angle_gamma   90.00
#
_symmetry.space_group_name_H-M   'P 1'
#
loop_
_entity.id
_entity.type
_entity.pdbx_description
1 polymer ?
#
loop_
_entity_poly.entity_id
_entity_poly.type
_entity_poly.pdbx_seq_one_letter_code
_entity_poly.pdbx_strand_id
1 'polypeptide(L)'
;MRLYRQYLSEIEKRASEGLNPKPIDNGKLLNEIIERMMDESHPDRNACIDFFIYNVTPGTTSGAIVKAQFLKDIILNNHKIQEISQDLAFKLLSHMKGGPSVNVLIDLAFSIDKNISYQSACVLKSQVFLYEADMKRLEKEYKNGNKVAEDILESYSRAEFFTMLPEIDEEIKVVTFVAGIGDISTDFLSPGSDAHSRSDRELHGQSIFEHDIAQQNQLISLQKEHPDKKIMLISDKGTMGVGSSRMSGVNNVALWIGKKASPYIPFINFAPIVAGTNGISPIFLTTVDVTGGIGINLKNWRKKKNKSGDLILDNNGEPILEEVYSVKTGTVLTINTKSKKLYKGKKEVCDISDSFSSQKLEFMRAGGSYAVVFGKKLQTFAANVLGVDTCKVYAPSMQITHQNQGLTAVEKIFNRNLINRKKGNILHAGSDVRVKVNIVGSQDTTGLMTAQELESMAATMISPVIDGAYQSGCHTASVWDKKSQENIPKLMEFMNNFGLITGRDPKGKYHPLTDVIHKVLNDLTVDDWAIIIGGDSHTRMSKGVAFGADSGTVALALATGEVTMPIPESVKVTFKGKMMSHMDFRDVVHATQAQMLDNFDGENVFQGRIIEVHLGTLIADEAFTFTDWTAEMKAKASICISDSKTLTNSLEIAKKRIKSMIDRGMDNNANVLQNLFDKADQRIFEINSGKNEPLFPDSTAKYHAEFEVDLSVITQPMIADPDVQNDDVSKRYTHDTIRPLSYYEGNKKVDLGFVGSCMVHKGDLKVLAKMLKNLEKIYRKVEFNSPLVVTAPTYNIIDELKREGDWEVLQKYSGFEFNDEDPKTIARREYENTMYLERPGCNLCMGNQEKAEKGDTVMATSTRLFKGRVVADSEDKKGESLLASTPVVVLSSVLGRTPSMDEYKKAVQGINLTKYTPPLKNLFS
;
A
#
# COMPACT_ATOMS: atom_id res chain seq x y z
N MET A 1 34.88 -0.74 19.55
CA MET A 1 34.77 -2.20 19.35
C MET A 1 34.72 -2.47 17.85
N ARG A 2 35.40 -3.50 17.34
CA ARG A 2 35.36 -3.89 15.90
C ARG A 2 33.95 -4.42 15.54
N LEU A 3 33.38 -3.99 14.42
CA LEU A 3 31.98 -4.27 14.00
C LEU A 3 31.71 -5.78 13.91
N TYR A 4 32.70 -6.57 13.49
CA TYR A 4 32.56 -8.01 13.40
C TYR A 4 32.25 -8.69 14.75
N ARG A 5 32.83 -8.21 15.86
CA ARG A 5 32.51 -8.78 17.18
C ARG A 5 31.09 -8.46 17.62
N GLN A 6 30.57 -7.28 17.25
CA GLN A 6 29.17 -6.94 17.49
C GLN A 6 28.25 -7.84 16.69
N TYR A 7 28.63 -8.13 15.44
CA TYR A 7 27.89 -9.05 14.58
C TYR A 7 27.86 -10.48 15.13
N LEU A 8 28.97 -11.01 15.66
CA LEU A 8 28.96 -12.33 16.33
C LEU A 8 28.04 -12.35 17.56
N SER A 9 28.06 -11.29 18.37
CA SER A 9 27.16 -11.17 19.52
C SER A 9 25.69 -11.06 19.08
N GLU A 10 25.41 -10.39 17.97
CA GLU A 10 24.07 -10.35 17.37
C GLU A 10 23.64 -11.74 16.89
N ILE A 11 24.53 -12.50 16.25
CA ILE A 11 24.26 -13.89 15.83
C ILE A 11 23.89 -14.76 17.02
N GLU A 12 24.66 -14.73 18.11
CA GLU A 12 24.38 -15.49 19.33
C GLU A 12 23.01 -15.12 19.92
N LYS A 13 22.69 -13.82 19.96
CA LYS A 13 21.38 -13.35 20.41
C LYS A 13 20.25 -13.86 19.51
N ARG A 14 20.39 -13.73 18.18
CA ARG A 14 19.40 -14.18 17.20
C ARG A 14 19.18 -15.69 17.26
N ALA A 15 20.25 -16.47 17.45
CA ALA A 15 20.15 -17.91 17.60
C ALA A 15 19.28 -18.31 18.80
N SER A 16 19.31 -17.55 19.90
CA SER A 16 18.42 -17.78 21.07
C SER A 16 16.93 -17.54 20.78
N GLU A 17 16.63 -16.77 19.72
CA GLU A 17 15.28 -16.49 19.21
C GLU A 17 14.90 -17.43 18.03
N GLY A 18 15.76 -18.40 17.70
CA GLY A 18 15.56 -19.33 16.58
C GLY A 18 15.77 -18.70 15.20
N LEU A 19 16.52 -17.58 15.13
CA LEU A 19 16.77 -16.81 13.91
C LEU A 19 18.19 -17.05 13.38
N ASN A 20 18.36 -16.95 12.06
CA ASN A 20 19.65 -16.99 11.39
C ASN A 20 20.40 -15.64 11.51
N PRO A 21 21.70 -15.58 11.17
CA PRO A 21 22.44 -14.32 11.08
C PRO A 21 21.72 -13.29 10.21
N LYS A 22 21.62 -12.05 10.70
CA LYS A 22 21.01 -10.96 9.92
C LYS A 22 21.80 -10.74 8.62
N PRO A 23 21.14 -10.52 7.47
CA PRO A 23 21.82 -10.22 6.22
C PRO A 23 22.70 -8.96 6.33
N ILE A 24 23.89 -9.02 5.72
CA ILE A 24 24.90 -7.95 5.78
C ILE A 24 24.62 -6.93 4.68
N ASP A 25 24.24 -5.72 5.08
CA ASP A 25 24.03 -4.54 4.21
C ASP A 25 25.12 -3.45 4.38
N ASN A 26 25.95 -3.57 5.42
CA ASN A 26 26.94 -2.58 5.83
C ASN A 26 28.33 -2.89 5.26
N GLY A 27 28.86 -1.97 4.43
CA GLY A 27 30.16 -2.13 3.78
C GLY A 27 31.35 -2.11 4.75
N LYS A 28 31.26 -1.41 5.89
CA LYS A 28 32.34 -1.41 6.90
C LYS A 28 32.46 -2.78 7.59
N LEU A 29 31.31 -3.39 7.93
CA LEU A 29 31.29 -4.76 8.45
C LEU A 29 31.81 -5.74 7.39
N LEU A 30 31.41 -5.58 6.13
CA LEU A 30 31.87 -6.48 5.06
C LEU A 30 33.37 -6.37 4.80
N ASN A 31 33.96 -5.17 4.87
CA ASN A 31 35.42 -5.01 4.78
C ASN A 31 36.15 -5.77 5.91
N GLU A 32 35.66 -5.67 7.15
CA GLU A 32 36.21 -6.44 8.27
C GLU A 32 36.10 -7.96 8.05
N ILE A 33 35.04 -8.43 7.38
CA ILE A 33 34.88 -9.84 7.00
C ILE A 33 35.89 -10.23 5.92
N ILE A 34 36.05 -9.41 4.87
CA ILE A 34 37.02 -9.64 3.79
C ILE A 34 38.45 -9.69 4.32
N GLU A 35 38.84 -8.78 5.21
CA GLU A 35 40.17 -8.79 5.85
C GLU A 35 40.48 -10.15 6.52
N ARG A 36 39.48 -10.77 7.16
CA ARG A 36 39.62 -12.08 7.81
C ARG A 36 39.57 -13.25 6.83
N MET A 37 38.83 -13.12 5.73
CA MET A 37 38.84 -14.12 4.65
C MET A 37 40.24 -14.23 4.00
N MET A 38 40.94 -13.10 3.90
CA MET A 38 42.28 -13.00 3.32
C MET A 38 43.39 -13.58 4.23
N ASP A 39 43.16 -13.66 5.54
CA ASP A 39 44.08 -14.30 6.49
C ASP A 39 43.80 -15.80 6.57
N GLU A 40 44.59 -16.61 5.86
CA GLU A 40 44.47 -18.08 5.81
C GLU A 40 44.54 -18.75 7.19
N SER A 41 45.17 -18.10 8.17
CA SER A 41 45.33 -18.61 9.53
C SER A 41 44.23 -18.19 10.50
N HIS A 42 43.31 -17.30 10.06
CA HIS A 42 42.29 -16.76 10.95
C HIS A 42 41.27 -17.84 11.36
N PRO A 43 40.96 -18.01 12.65
CA PRO A 43 40.06 -19.06 13.13
C PRO A 43 38.65 -18.98 12.53
N ASP A 44 38.16 -17.76 12.29
CA ASP A 44 36.82 -17.53 11.74
C ASP A 44 36.76 -17.50 10.20
N ARG A 45 37.87 -17.80 9.50
CA ARG A 45 37.98 -17.62 8.04
C ARG A 45 36.84 -18.29 7.27
N ASN A 46 36.52 -19.54 7.58
CA ASN A 46 35.47 -20.29 6.88
C ASN A 46 34.09 -19.67 7.08
N ALA A 47 33.77 -19.24 8.30
CA ALA A 47 32.51 -18.54 8.58
C ALA A 47 32.43 -17.20 7.83
N CYS A 48 33.55 -16.46 7.76
CA CYS A 48 33.62 -15.22 6.97
C CYS A 48 33.39 -15.46 5.47
N ILE A 49 33.94 -16.54 4.91
CA ILE A 49 33.67 -16.94 3.51
C ILE A 49 32.19 -17.23 3.32
N ASP A 50 31.57 -18.00 4.22
CA ASP A 50 30.14 -18.31 4.15
C ASP A 50 29.27 -17.05 4.23
N PHE A 51 29.60 -16.13 5.14
CA PHE A 51 28.91 -14.84 5.25
C PHE A 51 29.03 -14.03 3.96
N PHE A 52 30.22 -13.96 3.36
CA PHE A 52 30.44 -13.25 2.11
C PHE A 52 29.65 -13.87 0.94
N ILE A 53 29.64 -15.20 0.82
CA ILE A 53 28.98 -15.91 -0.28
C ILE A 53 27.46 -15.83 -0.13
N TYR A 54 26.93 -16.16 1.05
CA TYR A 54 25.51 -16.47 1.26
C TYR A 54 24.72 -15.44 2.04
N ASN A 55 25.37 -14.47 2.71
CA ASN A 55 24.69 -13.60 3.67
C ASN A 55 24.88 -12.09 3.42
N VAL A 56 25.27 -11.69 2.21
CA VAL A 56 25.35 -10.27 1.81
C VAL A 56 24.13 -9.87 1.00
N THR A 57 23.45 -8.81 1.42
CA THR A 57 22.28 -8.25 0.73
C THR A 57 22.72 -7.64 -0.61
N PRO A 58 22.11 -8.02 -1.75
CA PRO A 58 22.41 -7.43 -3.07
C PRO A 58 21.81 -6.02 -3.21
N GLY A 59 21.83 -5.46 -4.42
CA GLY A 59 21.20 -4.15 -4.69
C GLY A 59 22.15 -2.97 -4.50
N THR A 60 21.64 -1.85 -3.96
CA THR A 60 22.42 -0.61 -3.77
C THR A 60 23.02 -0.44 -2.37
N THR A 61 22.98 -1.47 -1.53
CA THR A 61 23.54 -1.40 -0.17
C THR A 61 25.06 -1.15 -0.20
N SER A 62 25.59 -0.54 0.86
CA SER A 62 27.03 -0.34 0.98
C SER A 62 27.82 -1.66 1.00
N GLY A 63 27.22 -2.74 1.53
CA GLY A 63 27.75 -4.10 1.47
C GLY A 63 27.78 -4.65 0.04
N ALA A 64 26.72 -4.42 -0.75
CA ALA A 64 26.69 -4.82 -2.16
C ALA A 64 27.80 -4.13 -2.98
N ILE A 65 28.09 -2.85 -2.73
CA ILE A 65 29.18 -2.12 -3.38
C ILE A 65 30.53 -2.79 -3.09
N VAL A 66 30.81 -3.06 -1.81
CA VAL A 66 32.06 -3.70 -1.38
C VAL A 66 32.17 -5.13 -1.97
N LYS A 67 31.08 -5.91 -1.92
CA LYS A 67 31.04 -7.27 -2.50
C LYS A 67 31.34 -7.26 -3.99
N ALA A 68 30.65 -6.41 -4.76
CA ALA A 68 30.84 -6.35 -6.21
C ALA A 68 32.29 -5.98 -6.58
N GLN A 69 32.87 -5.01 -5.87
CA GLN A 69 34.25 -4.61 -6.10
C GLN A 69 35.25 -5.71 -5.75
N PHE A 70 35.08 -6.40 -4.62
CA PHE A 70 35.97 -7.51 -4.26
C PHE A 70 35.86 -8.69 -5.24
N LEU A 71 34.65 -8.99 -5.73
CA LEU A 71 34.44 -9.99 -6.79
C LEU A 71 35.15 -9.58 -8.10
N LYS A 72 35.14 -8.30 -8.46
CA LYS A 72 35.91 -7.76 -9.59
C LYS A 72 37.40 -8.03 -9.41
N ASP A 73 37.92 -7.80 -8.21
CA ASP A 73 39.34 -8.01 -7.90
C ASP A 73 39.75 -9.48 -7.95
N ILE A 74 38.88 -10.40 -7.55
CA ILE A 74 39.07 -11.85 -7.76
C ILE A 74 39.11 -12.17 -9.26
N ILE A 75 38.17 -11.64 -10.05
CA ILE A 75 38.09 -11.89 -11.50
C ILE A 75 39.33 -11.37 -12.24
N LEU A 76 39.87 -10.23 -11.82
CA LEU A 76 41.09 -9.63 -12.37
C LEU A 76 42.38 -10.25 -11.83
N ASN A 77 42.30 -11.28 -10.97
CA ASN A 77 43.43 -11.90 -10.27
C ASN A 77 44.23 -10.95 -9.36
N ASN A 78 43.64 -9.84 -8.91
CA ASN A 78 44.24 -8.94 -7.91
C ASN A 78 44.25 -9.59 -6.51
N HIS A 79 43.27 -10.44 -6.21
CA HIS A 79 43.16 -11.22 -4.99
C HIS A 79 42.84 -12.69 -5.30
N LYS A 80 43.27 -13.61 -4.42
CA LYS A 80 43.00 -15.04 -4.54
C LYS A 80 42.42 -15.58 -3.23
N ILE A 81 41.26 -16.20 -3.32
CA ILE A 81 40.61 -16.96 -2.24
C ILE A 81 40.31 -18.35 -2.83
N GLN A 82 40.88 -19.41 -2.26
CA GLN A 82 40.79 -20.77 -2.82
C GLN A 82 39.34 -21.24 -3.05
N GLU A 83 38.43 -20.82 -2.19
CA GLU A 83 37.01 -21.18 -2.18
C GLU A 83 36.18 -20.36 -3.20
N ILE A 84 36.71 -19.24 -3.70
CA ILE A 84 36.01 -18.35 -4.63
C ILE A 84 36.78 -18.32 -5.95
N SER A 85 36.43 -19.25 -6.84
CA SER A 85 36.95 -19.27 -8.21
C SER A 85 36.44 -18.08 -9.02
N GLN A 86 37.11 -17.78 -10.15
CA GLN A 86 36.65 -16.77 -11.10
C GLN A 86 35.22 -17.06 -11.59
N ASP A 87 34.90 -18.32 -11.90
CA ASP A 87 33.56 -18.73 -12.30
C ASP A 87 32.52 -18.52 -11.19
N LEU A 88 32.87 -18.83 -9.94
CA LEU A 88 32.00 -18.55 -8.81
C LEU A 88 31.82 -17.04 -8.61
N ALA A 89 32.86 -16.23 -8.83
CA ALA A 89 32.76 -14.77 -8.73
C ALA A 89 31.80 -14.18 -9.77
N PHE A 90 31.87 -14.63 -11.03
CA PHE A 90 30.89 -14.26 -12.06
C PHE A 90 29.47 -14.72 -11.71
N LYS A 91 29.34 -15.93 -11.16
CA LYS A 91 28.05 -16.44 -10.67
C LYS A 91 27.50 -15.58 -9.53
N LEU A 92 28.33 -15.18 -8.57
CA LEU A 92 27.89 -14.31 -7.48
C LEU A 92 27.46 -12.93 -7.99
N LEU A 93 28.20 -12.34 -8.94
CA LEU A 93 27.80 -11.09 -9.61
C LEU A 93 26.44 -11.24 -10.32
N SER A 94 26.18 -12.36 -11.00
CA SER A 94 24.90 -12.59 -11.69
C SER A 94 23.71 -12.64 -10.73
N HIS A 95 23.91 -13.19 -9.54
CA HIS A 95 22.88 -13.24 -8.49
C HIS A 95 22.68 -11.91 -7.75
N MET A 96 23.57 -10.92 -7.92
CA MET A 96 23.37 -9.58 -7.36
C MET A 96 22.39 -8.72 -8.19
N LYS A 97 22.04 -9.16 -9.41
CA LYS A 97 20.97 -8.69 -10.30
C LYS A 97 21.06 -7.24 -10.84
N GLY A 98 21.73 -6.32 -10.14
CA GLY A 98 21.70 -4.90 -10.48
C GLY A 98 22.76 -4.04 -9.76
N GLY A 99 22.81 -2.77 -10.14
CA GLY A 99 23.54 -1.73 -9.40
C GLY A 99 25.05 -1.91 -9.46
N PRO A 100 25.76 -2.02 -8.33
CA PRO A 100 27.21 -2.20 -8.31
C PRO A 100 27.68 -3.40 -9.13
N SER A 101 26.89 -4.49 -9.15
CA SER A 101 27.22 -5.67 -9.94
C SER A 101 27.18 -5.40 -11.45
N VAL A 102 26.17 -4.68 -11.94
CA VAL A 102 26.06 -4.26 -13.35
C VAL A 102 27.19 -3.31 -13.72
N ASN A 103 27.53 -2.37 -12.85
CA ASN A 103 28.69 -1.48 -13.06
C ASN A 103 29.99 -2.27 -13.28
N VAL A 104 30.25 -3.24 -12.40
CA VAL A 104 31.40 -4.14 -12.50
C VAL A 104 31.35 -4.99 -13.78
N LEU A 105 30.19 -5.54 -14.13
CA LEU A 105 30.02 -6.36 -15.32
C LEU A 105 30.27 -5.55 -16.60
N ILE A 106 29.81 -4.30 -16.68
CA ILE A 106 30.10 -3.43 -17.83
C ILE A 106 31.60 -3.10 -17.90
N ASP A 107 32.25 -2.82 -16.77
CA ASP A 107 33.71 -2.61 -16.74
C ASP A 107 34.47 -3.82 -17.28
N LEU A 108 34.10 -5.02 -16.84
CA LEU A 108 34.75 -6.27 -17.24
C LEU A 108 34.42 -6.65 -18.69
N ALA A 109 33.20 -6.38 -19.16
CA ALA A 109 32.78 -6.64 -20.54
C ALA A 109 33.61 -5.85 -21.56
N PHE A 110 34.08 -4.66 -21.17
CA PHE A 110 34.94 -3.81 -22.01
C PHE A 110 36.42 -3.84 -21.61
N SER A 111 36.84 -4.86 -20.84
CA SER A 111 38.24 -5.08 -20.51
C SER A 111 39.07 -5.60 -21.70
N ILE A 112 40.40 -5.49 -21.60
CA ILE A 112 41.34 -5.94 -22.63
C ILE A 112 41.41 -7.48 -22.72
N ASP A 113 41.18 -8.17 -21.60
CA ASP A 113 41.18 -9.63 -21.55
C ASP A 113 39.91 -10.18 -22.21
N LYS A 114 40.09 -10.85 -23.36
CA LYS A 114 38.98 -11.37 -24.16
C LYS A 114 38.14 -12.43 -23.44
N ASN A 115 38.75 -13.23 -22.56
CA ASN A 115 38.02 -14.27 -21.83
C ASN A 115 37.12 -13.63 -20.75
N ILE A 116 37.68 -12.69 -19.98
CA ILE A 116 36.94 -11.93 -18.97
C ILE A 116 35.82 -11.11 -19.63
N SER A 117 36.13 -10.44 -20.74
CA SER A 117 35.18 -9.69 -21.55
C SER A 117 34.00 -10.55 -21.99
N TYR A 118 34.27 -11.74 -22.56
CA TYR A 118 33.24 -12.68 -23.00
C TYR A 118 32.38 -13.19 -21.83
N GLN A 119 33.00 -13.69 -20.75
CA GLN A 119 32.28 -14.19 -19.58
C GLN A 119 31.38 -13.11 -18.95
N SER A 120 31.90 -11.89 -18.84
CA SER A 120 31.13 -10.75 -18.32
C SER A 120 29.95 -10.39 -19.22
N ALA A 121 30.16 -10.36 -20.54
CA ALA A 121 29.09 -10.12 -21.50
C ALA A 121 27.99 -11.19 -21.41
N CYS A 122 28.36 -12.47 -21.29
CA CYS A 122 27.40 -13.56 -21.07
C CYS A 122 26.56 -13.36 -19.81
N VAL A 123 27.17 -12.94 -18.70
CA VAL A 123 26.41 -12.64 -17.47
C VAL A 123 25.51 -11.42 -17.69
N LEU A 124 26.05 -10.35 -18.26
CA LEU A 124 25.34 -9.09 -18.48
C LEU A 124 24.08 -9.28 -19.33
N LYS A 125 24.12 -10.12 -20.38
CA LYS A 125 22.96 -10.46 -21.22
C LYS A 125 21.75 -11.02 -20.46
N SER A 126 21.94 -11.55 -19.26
CA SER A 126 20.86 -12.05 -18.38
C SER A 126 20.33 -11.00 -17.39
N GLN A 127 20.94 -9.82 -17.32
CA GLN A 127 20.62 -8.77 -16.35
C GLN A 127 19.62 -7.77 -16.96
N VAL A 128 18.74 -7.24 -16.11
CA VAL A 128 17.65 -6.34 -16.53
C VAL A 128 17.64 -5.00 -15.80
N PHE A 129 18.24 -4.91 -14.61
CA PHE A 129 18.31 -3.66 -13.83
C PHE A 129 19.44 -2.75 -14.32
N LEU A 130 19.35 -2.34 -15.58
CA LEU A 130 20.21 -1.34 -16.20
C LEU A 130 19.47 0.00 -16.24
N TYR A 131 20.10 1.03 -15.69
CA TYR A 131 19.55 2.39 -15.66
C TYR A 131 20.12 3.25 -16.80
N GLU A 132 19.66 4.50 -16.90
CA GLU A 132 20.04 5.44 -17.95
C GLU A 132 21.56 5.60 -18.08
N ALA A 133 22.30 5.59 -16.97
CA ALA A 133 23.75 5.68 -16.98
C ALA A 133 24.40 4.43 -17.62
N ASP A 134 23.92 3.23 -17.26
CA ASP A 134 24.42 1.95 -17.77
C ASP A 134 24.13 1.80 -19.26
N MET A 135 22.88 2.09 -19.65
CA MET A 135 22.43 2.07 -21.05
C MET A 135 23.26 3.04 -21.91
N LYS A 136 23.53 4.26 -21.44
CA LYS A 136 24.40 5.22 -22.14
C LYS A 136 25.83 4.72 -22.33
N ARG A 137 26.38 3.96 -21.37
CA ARG A 137 27.71 3.34 -21.51
C ARG A 137 27.71 2.29 -22.63
N LEU A 138 26.69 1.44 -22.70
CA LEU A 138 26.54 0.46 -23.79
C LEU A 138 26.40 1.13 -25.15
N GLU A 139 25.55 2.16 -25.25
CA GLU A 139 25.36 2.93 -26.48
C GLU A 139 26.66 3.60 -26.95
N LYS A 140 27.42 4.19 -26.02
CA LYS A 140 28.71 4.82 -26.32
C LYS A 140 29.70 3.81 -26.90
N GLU A 141 29.85 2.64 -26.28
CA GLU A 141 30.78 1.63 -26.77
C GLU A 141 30.36 1.02 -28.10
N TYR A 142 29.05 0.82 -28.31
CA TYR A 142 28.52 0.42 -29.61
C TYR A 142 28.84 1.45 -30.70
N LYS A 143 28.64 2.75 -30.43
CA LYS A 143 28.98 3.84 -31.35
C LYS A 143 30.48 3.93 -31.64
N ASN A 144 31.33 3.43 -30.74
CA ASN A 144 32.78 3.30 -30.95
C ASN A 144 33.18 2.05 -31.75
N GLY A 145 32.23 1.22 -32.19
CA GLY A 145 32.47 0.00 -32.98
C GLY A 145 32.81 -1.23 -32.13
N ASN A 146 32.53 -1.23 -30.83
CA ASN A 146 32.82 -2.35 -29.94
C ASN A 146 31.86 -3.54 -30.21
N LYS A 147 32.42 -4.68 -30.66
CA LYS A 147 31.66 -5.89 -30.99
C LYS A 147 30.99 -6.56 -29.80
N VAL A 148 31.53 -6.40 -28.60
CA VAL A 148 30.90 -6.93 -27.37
C VAL A 148 29.67 -6.12 -27.01
N ALA A 149 29.72 -4.79 -27.19
CA ALA A 149 28.56 -3.92 -26.98
C ALA A 149 27.44 -4.22 -28.00
N GLU A 150 27.79 -4.43 -29.26
CA GLU A 150 26.87 -4.86 -30.32
C GLU A 150 26.18 -6.18 -29.94
N ASP A 151 26.95 -7.20 -29.54
CA ASP A 151 26.44 -8.52 -29.13
C ASP A 151 25.51 -8.46 -27.89
N ILE A 152 25.81 -7.60 -26.91
CA ILE A 152 24.94 -7.35 -25.75
C ILE A 152 23.62 -6.69 -26.20
N LEU A 153 23.70 -5.65 -27.04
CA LEU A 153 22.52 -4.93 -27.53
C LEU A 153 21.65 -5.85 -28.41
N GLU A 154 22.24 -6.69 -29.24
CA GLU A 154 21.50 -7.67 -30.04
C GLU A 154 20.71 -8.64 -29.14
N SER A 155 21.36 -9.21 -28.12
CA SER A 155 20.70 -10.04 -27.11
C SER A 155 19.54 -9.32 -26.43
N TYR A 156 19.74 -8.06 -26.02
CA TYR A 156 18.68 -7.26 -25.39
C TYR A 156 17.52 -6.94 -26.32
N SER A 157 17.77 -6.64 -27.59
CA SER A 157 16.71 -6.37 -28.58
C SER A 157 15.81 -7.60 -28.84
N ARG A 158 16.38 -8.80 -28.70
CA ARG A 158 15.68 -10.10 -28.76
C ARG A 158 15.15 -10.56 -27.39
N ALA A 159 15.39 -9.77 -26.34
CA ALA A 159 15.06 -10.06 -24.95
C ALA A 159 15.48 -11.46 -24.49
N GLU A 160 16.71 -11.88 -24.79
CA GLU A 160 17.23 -13.21 -24.45
C GLU A 160 17.22 -13.48 -22.94
N PHE A 161 17.36 -12.46 -22.10
CA PHE A 161 17.18 -12.56 -20.64
C PHE A 161 15.80 -13.11 -20.21
N PHE A 162 14.79 -13.02 -21.08
CA PHE A 162 13.45 -13.53 -20.84
C PHE A 162 13.14 -14.78 -21.67
N THR A 163 13.46 -14.78 -22.97
CA THR A 163 13.13 -15.91 -23.86
C THR A 163 13.91 -17.18 -23.54
N MET A 164 15.06 -17.07 -22.89
CA MET A 164 15.86 -18.20 -22.43
C MET A 164 15.43 -18.74 -21.05
N LEU A 165 14.48 -18.09 -20.36
CA LEU A 165 13.91 -18.62 -19.13
C LEU A 165 13.07 -19.87 -19.41
N PRO A 166 13.02 -20.86 -18.49
CA PRO A 166 12.15 -22.01 -18.65
C PRO A 166 10.67 -21.58 -18.70
N GLU A 167 9.87 -22.31 -19.47
CA GLU A 167 8.41 -22.15 -19.43
C GLU A 167 7.86 -22.55 -18.05
N ILE A 168 6.68 -22.03 -17.71
CA ILE A 168 6.01 -22.41 -16.46
C ILE A 168 5.52 -23.86 -16.53
N ASP A 169 5.46 -24.52 -15.37
CA ASP A 169 4.94 -25.89 -15.26
C ASP A 169 3.48 -25.96 -15.76
N GLU A 170 3.16 -26.94 -16.63
CA GLU A 170 1.78 -27.17 -17.11
C GLU A 170 0.86 -27.61 -15.96
N GLU A 171 1.36 -28.49 -15.09
CA GLU A 171 0.63 -28.98 -13.92
C GLU A 171 1.36 -28.62 -12.63
N ILE A 172 0.66 -27.92 -11.74
CA ILE A 172 1.15 -27.57 -10.41
C ILE A 172 0.28 -28.31 -9.39
N LYS A 173 0.87 -29.32 -8.73
CA LYS A 173 0.21 -30.03 -7.62
C LYS A 173 0.22 -29.16 -6.37
N VAL A 174 -0.96 -28.99 -5.77
CA VAL A 174 -1.13 -28.21 -4.55
C VAL A 174 -1.85 -29.00 -3.46
N VAL A 175 -1.56 -28.67 -2.21
CA VAL A 175 -2.34 -29.09 -1.05
C VAL A 175 -2.87 -27.87 -0.31
N THR A 176 -4.13 -27.91 0.07
CA THR A 176 -4.81 -26.77 0.71
C THR A 176 -4.42 -26.63 2.18
N PHE A 177 -4.28 -25.39 2.65
CA PHE A 177 -4.21 -25.03 4.05
C PHE A 177 -5.20 -23.90 4.34
N VAL A 178 -6.27 -24.20 5.06
CA VAL A 178 -7.28 -23.20 5.45
C VAL A 178 -6.72 -22.41 6.64
N ALA A 179 -6.33 -21.16 6.38
CA ALA A 179 -5.75 -20.27 7.37
C ALA A 179 -6.81 -19.62 8.27
N GLY A 180 -8.02 -19.43 7.76
CA GLY A 180 -9.15 -18.84 8.48
C GLY A 180 -10.46 -18.97 7.73
N ILE A 181 -11.57 -18.76 8.45
CA ILE A 181 -12.94 -18.71 7.91
C ILE A 181 -13.39 -17.25 7.90
N GLY A 182 -13.98 -16.80 6.80
CA GLY A 182 -14.31 -15.38 6.55
C GLY A 182 -13.14 -14.63 5.92
N ASP A 183 -13.29 -13.31 5.78
CA ASP A 183 -12.26 -12.45 5.20
C ASP A 183 -10.96 -12.52 6.04
N ILE A 184 -9.84 -12.83 5.40
CA ILE A 184 -8.51 -12.82 6.03
C ILE A 184 -7.86 -11.46 5.75
N SER A 185 -7.60 -10.69 6.81
CA SER A 185 -6.94 -9.40 6.68
C SER A 185 -5.43 -9.52 6.49
N THR A 186 -4.80 -8.48 5.93
CA THR A 186 -3.32 -8.41 5.91
C THR A 186 -2.71 -8.22 7.31
N ASP A 187 -3.49 -7.78 8.30
CA ASP A 187 -3.07 -7.77 9.71
C ASP A 187 -2.93 -9.21 10.26
N PHE A 188 -3.76 -10.17 9.85
CA PHE A 188 -3.61 -11.59 10.23
C PHE A 188 -2.32 -12.23 9.68
N LEU A 189 -1.92 -11.84 8.47
CA LEU A 189 -0.70 -12.33 7.82
C LEU A 189 0.58 -11.58 8.25
N SER A 190 0.43 -10.34 8.72
CA SER A 190 1.51 -9.42 9.09
C SER A 190 0.96 -8.38 10.06
N PRO A 191 0.96 -8.63 11.38
CA PRO A 191 0.33 -7.76 12.37
C PRO A 191 0.90 -6.34 12.41
N GLY A 192 0.03 -5.35 12.66
CA GLY A 192 0.42 -3.94 12.76
C GLY A 192 1.38 -3.66 13.93
N SER A 193 1.24 -4.37 15.05
CA SER A 193 2.15 -4.32 16.21
C SER A 193 3.60 -4.65 15.87
N ASP A 194 3.79 -5.47 14.84
CA ASP A 194 5.08 -5.97 14.40
C ASP A 194 5.63 -5.18 13.21
N ALA A 195 5.05 -4.02 12.90
CA ALA A 195 5.49 -3.20 11.76
C ALA A 195 6.98 -2.82 11.82
N HIS A 196 7.54 -2.69 13.02
CA HIS A 196 8.95 -2.36 13.26
C HIS A 196 9.93 -3.42 12.75
N SER A 197 9.51 -4.68 12.59
CA SER A 197 10.36 -5.80 12.17
C SER A 197 10.27 -6.10 10.68
N ARG A 198 9.39 -5.44 9.91
CA ARG A 198 9.10 -5.77 8.50
C ARG A 198 10.31 -5.80 7.56
N SER A 199 11.35 -5.02 7.86
CA SER A 199 12.60 -5.02 7.09
C SER A 199 13.47 -6.25 7.37
N ASP A 200 13.30 -6.89 8.52
CA ASP A 200 13.88 -8.19 8.85
C ASP A 200 12.88 -9.29 8.51
N ARG A 201 12.92 -9.76 7.26
CA ARG A 201 11.92 -10.70 6.70
C ARG A 201 11.81 -11.99 7.51
N GLU A 202 12.91 -12.50 8.05
CA GLU A 202 12.92 -13.72 8.86
C GLU A 202 12.22 -13.51 10.20
N LEU A 203 12.63 -12.47 10.94
CA LEU A 203 12.00 -12.11 12.22
C LEU A 203 10.52 -11.80 12.03
N HIS A 204 10.18 -10.98 11.03
CA HIS A 204 8.79 -10.65 10.76
C HIS A 204 7.98 -11.86 10.30
N GLY A 205 8.62 -12.83 9.64
CA GLY A 205 8.02 -14.09 9.24
C GLY A 205 7.40 -14.87 10.39
N GLN A 206 7.97 -14.79 11.59
CA GLN A 206 7.43 -15.46 12.79
C GLN A 206 6.05 -14.92 13.22
N SER A 207 5.65 -13.75 12.73
CA SER A 207 4.36 -13.12 13.07
C SER A 207 3.16 -13.59 12.23
N ILE A 208 3.38 -14.43 11.21
CA ILE A 208 2.28 -14.96 10.38
C ILE A 208 1.28 -15.70 11.28
N PHE A 209 -0.02 -15.57 10.98
CA PHE A 209 -1.11 -16.10 11.81
C PHE A 209 -1.18 -15.47 13.21
N GLU A 210 -0.85 -14.18 13.32
CA GLU A 210 -0.82 -13.46 14.61
C GLU A 210 0.04 -14.15 15.68
N HIS A 211 1.16 -14.77 15.27
CA HIS A 211 2.06 -15.57 16.12
C HIS A 211 1.47 -16.90 16.62
N ASP A 212 0.43 -17.45 15.98
CA ASP A 212 -0.12 -18.79 16.32
C ASP A 212 0.87 -19.91 15.96
N ILE A 213 1.67 -20.30 16.95
CA ILE A 213 2.67 -21.38 16.83
C ILE A 213 2.04 -22.73 16.51
N ALA A 214 0.82 -23.02 16.97
CA ALA A 214 0.15 -24.28 16.66
C ALA A 214 -0.21 -24.36 15.18
N GLN A 215 -0.77 -23.27 14.64
CA GLN A 215 -1.10 -23.16 13.22
C GLN A 215 0.15 -23.18 12.33
N GLN A 216 1.23 -22.50 12.74
CA GLN A 216 2.53 -22.56 12.07
C GLN A 216 3.10 -23.99 12.03
N ASN A 217 3.05 -24.73 13.14
CA ASN A 217 3.50 -26.12 13.20
C ASN A 217 2.64 -27.06 12.36
N GLN A 218 1.34 -26.81 12.26
CA GLN A 218 0.45 -27.56 11.38
C GLN A 218 0.82 -27.36 9.91
N LEU A 219 1.13 -26.12 9.51
CA LEU A 219 1.59 -25.79 8.16
C LEU A 219 2.90 -26.51 7.83
N ILE A 220 3.89 -26.46 8.73
CA ILE A 220 5.18 -27.16 8.55
C ILE A 220 5.00 -28.67 8.46
N SER A 221 4.11 -29.24 9.27
CA SER A 221 3.82 -30.69 9.25
C SER A 221 3.21 -31.10 7.92
N LEU A 222 2.28 -30.29 7.38
CA LEU A 222 1.66 -30.53 6.08
C LEU A 222 2.68 -30.45 4.93
N GLN A 223 3.65 -29.53 5.00
CA GLN A 223 4.75 -29.45 4.03
C GLN A 223 5.62 -30.71 4.04
N LYS A 224 5.89 -31.27 5.23
CA LYS A 224 6.65 -32.53 5.39
C LYS A 224 5.89 -33.74 4.87
N GLU A 225 4.56 -33.76 5.02
CA GLU A 225 3.69 -34.83 4.51
C GLU A 225 3.56 -34.81 2.98
N HIS A 226 3.70 -33.63 2.36
CA HIS A 226 3.54 -33.43 0.93
C HIS A 226 4.73 -32.71 0.28
N PRO A 227 5.95 -33.28 0.30
CA PRO A 227 7.15 -32.62 -0.22
C PRO A 227 7.14 -32.40 -1.74
N ASP A 228 6.28 -33.14 -2.46
CA ASP A 228 6.09 -33.03 -3.92
C ASP A 228 5.02 -32.00 -4.33
N LYS A 229 4.39 -31.31 -3.36
CA LYS A 229 3.27 -30.39 -3.61
C LYS A 229 3.55 -29.02 -3.01
N LYS A 230 3.00 -27.98 -3.62
CA LYS A 230 3.02 -26.63 -3.06
C LYS A 230 1.85 -26.45 -2.10
N ILE A 231 2.01 -25.63 -1.08
CA ILE A 231 0.86 -25.22 -0.25
C ILE A 231 0.07 -24.15 -0.99
N MET A 232 -1.26 -24.25 -0.94
CA MET A 232 -2.18 -23.16 -1.27
C MET A 232 -2.84 -22.65 0.02
N LEU A 233 -2.56 -21.40 0.39
CA LEU A 233 -3.11 -20.77 1.59
C LEU A 233 -4.52 -20.22 1.32
N ILE A 234 -5.51 -20.57 2.14
CA ILE A 234 -6.94 -20.34 1.85
C ILE A 234 -7.64 -19.53 2.93
N SER A 235 -8.43 -18.54 2.49
CA SER A 235 -9.55 -17.93 3.23
C SER A 235 -10.85 -18.64 2.78
N ASP A 236 -11.40 -19.50 3.64
CA ASP A 236 -12.64 -20.21 3.32
C ASP A 236 -13.85 -19.34 3.68
N LYS A 237 -14.90 -19.34 2.86
CA LYS A 237 -16.06 -18.45 2.95
C LYS A 237 -15.73 -16.95 2.96
N GLY A 238 -14.55 -16.56 2.52
CA GLY A 238 -14.13 -15.16 2.53
C GLY A 238 -13.18 -14.77 1.41
N THR A 239 -12.70 -13.55 1.53
CA THR A 239 -11.73 -12.90 0.65
C THR A 239 -10.36 -12.90 1.31
N MET A 240 -9.33 -13.28 0.55
CA MET A 240 -7.95 -13.22 1.05
C MET A 240 -7.36 -11.81 0.92
N GLY A 241 -6.70 -11.35 1.97
CA GLY A 241 -5.84 -10.16 1.96
C GLY A 241 -6.58 -8.83 2.05
N VAL A 242 -7.71 -8.74 2.76
CA VAL A 242 -8.44 -7.47 2.93
C VAL A 242 -7.66 -6.47 3.81
N GLY A 243 -7.89 -5.16 3.61
CA GLY A 243 -7.31 -4.10 4.44
C GLY A 243 -6.04 -3.46 3.87
N SER A 244 -4.94 -3.47 4.65
CA SER A 244 -3.73 -2.69 4.38
C SER A 244 -2.95 -3.18 3.16
N SER A 245 -2.31 -2.25 2.42
CA SER A 245 -1.44 -2.53 1.27
C SER A 245 -0.03 -3.05 1.61
N ARG A 246 0.20 -3.45 2.86
CA ARG A 246 1.54 -3.84 3.34
C ARG A 246 2.08 -5.05 2.58
N MET A 247 3.22 -4.86 1.90
CA MET A 247 3.89 -5.96 1.18
C MET A 247 4.37 -7.08 2.10
N SER A 248 4.61 -6.78 3.39
CA SER A 248 4.97 -7.77 4.41
C SER A 248 3.98 -8.93 4.54
N GLY A 249 2.69 -8.72 4.27
CA GLY A 249 1.71 -9.80 4.25
C GLY A 249 2.05 -10.86 3.18
N VAL A 250 2.35 -10.43 1.95
CA VAL A 250 2.76 -11.36 0.87
C VAL A 250 4.19 -11.86 1.09
N ASN A 251 5.10 -11.05 1.63
CA ASN A 251 6.46 -11.49 1.95
C ASN A 251 6.44 -12.63 2.99
N ASN A 252 5.61 -12.56 4.02
CA ASN A 252 5.42 -13.64 4.98
C ASN A 252 4.87 -14.90 4.29
N VAL A 253 3.82 -14.77 3.48
CA VAL A 253 3.28 -15.91 2.73
C VAL A 253 4.35 -16.53 1.82
N ALA A 254 5.09 -15.72 1.06
CA ALA A 254 6.17 -16.20 0.18
C ALA A 254 7.31 -16.85 0.98
N LEU A 255 7.69 -16.30 2.14
CA LEU A 255 8.73 -16.87 2.99
C LEU A 255 8.34 -18.28 3.47
N TRP A 256 7.09 -18.48 3.87
CA TRP A 256 6.62 -19.74 4.44
C TRP A 256 6.24 -20.79 3.39
N ILE A 257 5.63 -20.40 2.26
CA ILE A 257 5.08 -21.35 1.27
C ILE A 257 5.60 -21.18 -0.16
N GLY A 258 6.42 -20.15 -0.42
CA GLY A 258 7.00 -19.85 -1.73
C GLY A 258 8.31 -20.59 -2.02
N LYS A 259 8.96 -20.20 -3.12
CA LYS A 259 10.27 -20.72 -3.55
C LYS A 259 11.38 -19.73 -3.22
N LYS A 260 12.56 -20.20 -2.78
CA LYS A 260 13.74 -19.35 -2.63
C LYS A 260 14.15 -18.74 -3.97
N ALA A 261 14.34 -17.43 -4.02
CA ALA A 261 14.71 -16.71 -5.25
C ALA A 261 16.16 -16.96 -5.68
N SER A 262 17.05 -17.22 -4.72
CA SER A 262 18.46 -17.50 -4.96
C SER A 262 19.03 -18.29 -3.78
N PRO A 263 19.96 -19.23 -3.99
CA PRO A 263 20.70 -19.85 -2.90
C PRO A 263 21.68 -18.88 -2.21
N TYR A 264 22.03 -17.77 -2.86
CA TYR A 264 23.02 -16.78 -2.37
C TYR A 264 22.38 -15.51 -1.77
N ILE A 265 21.05 -15.42 -1.77
CA ILE A 265 20.33 -14.27 -1.23
C ILE A 265 19.41 -14.78 -0.11
N PRO A 266 19.64 -14.38 1.14
CA PRO A 266 18.90 -14.90 2.27
C PRO A 266 17.48 -14.28 2.34
N PHE A 267 16.50 -15.07 2.79
CA PHE A 267 15.12 -14.64 3.12
C PHE A 267 14.34 -13.90 2.02
N ILE A 268 14.66 -14.14 0.75
CA ILE A 268 13.87 -13.68 -0.39
C ILE A 268 13.26 -14.89 -1.10
N ASN A 269 11.94 -15.01 -0.96
CA ASN A 269 11.15 -16.03 -1.63
C ASN A 269 10.12 -15.39 -2.58
N PHE A 270 9.64 -16.15 -3.54
CA PHE A 270 8.70 -15.72 -4.58
C PHE A 270 7.71 -16.85 -4.91
N ALA A 271 6.77 -16.58 -5.81
CA ALA A 271 5.76 -17.53 -6.28
C ALA A 271 4.86 -18.17 -5.20
N PRO A 272 4.29 -17.41 -4.24
CA PRO A 272 3.29 -17.94 -3.31
C PRO A 272 1.98 -18.32 -4.04
N ILE A 273 1.21 -19.25 -3.47
CA ILE A 273 -0.12 -19.61 -3.98
C ILE A 273 -1.16 -19.32 -2.89
N VAL A 274 -2.09 -18.43 -3.19
CA VAL A 274 -3.17 -18.02 -2.28
C VAL A 274 -4.52 -18.15 -2.95
N ALA A 275 -5.55 -18.40 -2.14
CA ALA A 275 -6.91 -18.52 -2.64
C ALA A 275 -7.93 -18.01 -1.61
N GLY A 276 -9.07 -17.53 -2.10
CA GLY A 276 -10.22 -17.20 -1.28
C GLY A 276 -11.49 -17.72 -1.94
N THR A 277 -12.49 -18.07 -1.15
CA THR A 277 -13.82 -18.43 -1.66
C THR A 277 -14.40 -17.32 -2.54
N ASN A 278 -14.25 -16.07 -2.08
CA ASN A 278 -14.73 -14.86 -2.78
C ASN A 278 -13.60 -14.17 -3.56
N GLY A 279 -12.47 -14.85 -3.78
CA GLY A 279 -11.29 -14.29 -4.43
C GLY A 279 -10.32 -13.60 -3.49
N ILE A 280 -9.51 -12.72 -4.07
CA ILE A 280 -8.40 -12.02 -3.43
C ILE A 280 -8.68 -10.52 -3.52
N SER A 281 -8.36 -9.76 -2.48
CA SER A 281 -8.50 -8.29 -2.54
C SER A 281 -7.59 -7.70 -3.65
N PRO A 282 -8.01 -6.63 -4.35
CA PRO A 282 -7.28 -6.15 -5.54
C PRO A 282 -5.82 -5.74 -5.29
N ILE A 283 -5.54 -5.06 -4.17
CA ILE A 283 -4.18 -4.63 -3.82
C ILE A 283 -3.32 -5.86 -3.49
N PHE A 284 -3.84 -6.77 -2.66
CA PHE A 284 -3.12 -7.98 -2.28
C PHE A 284 -2.86 -8.89 -3.49
N LEU A 285 -3.82 -9.02 -4.40
CA LEU A 285 -3.65 -9.76 -5.66
C LEU A 285 -2.54 -9.15 -6.52
N THR A 286 -2.49 -7.82 -6.64
CA THR A 286 -1.39 -7.13 -7.33
C THR A 286 -0.05 -7.49 -6.69
N THR A 287 0.04 -7.49 -5.37
CA THR A 287 1.27 -7.87 -4.65
C THR A 287 1.66 -9.34 -4.88
N VAL A 288 0.68 -10.25 -4.94
CA VAL A 288 0.90 -11.66 -5.29
C VAL A 288 1.42 -11.77 -6.73
N ASP A 289 0.80 -11.07 -7.68
CA ASP A 289 1.18 -11.08 -9.09
C ASP A 289 2.61 -10.53 -9.31
N VAL A 290 2.99 -9.43 -8.64
CA VAL A 290 4.35 -8.85 -8.77
C VAL A 290 5.45 -9.73 -8.18
N THR A 291 5.11 -10.63 -7.24
CA THR A 291 6.03 -11.64 -6.69
C THR A 291 6.02 -12.96 -7.48
N GLY A 292 5.36 -12.99 -8.66
CA GLY A 292 5.24 -14.17 -9.51
C GLY A 292 4.35 -15.27 -8.91
N GLY A 293 3.49 -14.91 -7.95
CA GLY A 293 2.55 -15.81 -7.29
C GLY A 293 1.27 -16.06 -8.08
N ILE A 294 0.41 -16.91 -7.52
CA ILE A 294 -0.89 -17.28 -8.10
C ILE A 294 -1.98 -16.96 -7.07
N GLY A 295 -2.89 -16.04 -7.42
CA GLY A 295 -4.11 -15.76 -6.66
C GLY A 295 -5.33 -16.39 -7.32
N ILE A 296 -6.12 -17.17 -6.57
CA ILE A 296 -7.28 -17.92 -7.10
C ILE A 296 -8.59 -17.49 -6.44
N ASN A 297 -9.62 -17.26 -7.26
CA ASN A 297 -11.01 -17.18 -6.81
C ASN A 297 -11.65 -18.57 -6.88
N LEU A 298 -11.83 -19.20 -5.73
CA LEU A 298 -12.25 -20.61 -5.64
C LEU A 298 -13.70 -20.82 -6.04
N LYS A 299 -14.60 -19.88 -5.71
CA LYS A 299 -16.06 -20.03 -5.93
C LYS A 299 -16.58 -21.38 -5.40
N ASN A 300 -15.99 -21.88 -4.32
CA ASN A 300 -16.29 -23.20 -3.74
C ASN A 300 -17.59 -23.20 -2.94
N TRP A 301 -18.17 -22.03 -2.68
CA TRP A 301 -19.48 -21.83 -2.09
C TRP A 301 -20.39 -21.07 -3.06
N ARG A 302 -21.69 -21.40 -3.09
CA ARG A 302 -22.70 -20.70 -3.91
C ARG A 302 -23.96 -20.40 -3.11
N LYS A 303 -24.63 -19.29 -3.45
CA LYS A 303 -25.97 -18.99 -2.92
C LYS A 303 -26.97 -20.05 -3.41
N LYS A 304 -27.67 -20.69 -2.48
CA LYS A 304 -28.65 -21.73 -2.76
C LYS A 304 -29.90 -21.09 -3.38
N LYS A 305 -30.35 -21.65 -4.50
CA LYS A 305 -31.54 -21.20 -5.21
C LYS A 305 -32.63 -22.26 -5.17
N ASN A 306 -33.89 -21.83 -5.12
CA ASN A 306 -35.05 -22.73 -5.26
C ASN A 306 -35.21 -23.18 -6.73
N LYS A 307 -36.19 -24.04 -7.02
CA LYS A 307 -36.46 -24.52 -8.39
C LYS A 307 -36.88 -23.42 -9.37
N SER A 308 -37.34 -22.27 -8.88
CA SER A 308 -37.75 -21.10 -9.66
C SER A 308 -36.59 -20.13 -9.93
N GLY A 309 -35.43 -20.32 -9.29
CA GLY A 309 -34.25 -19.47 -9.42
C GLY A 309 -34.09 -18.40 -8.33
N ASP A 310 -35.03 -18.30 -7.38
CA ASP A 310 -34.98 -17.33 -6.28
C ASP A 310 -34.04 -17.80 -5.17
N LEU A 311 -33.43 -16.85 -4.47
CA LEU A 311 -32.56 -17.11 -3.33
C LEU A 311 -33.34 -17.78 -2.18
N ILE A 312 -32.78 -18.83 -1.60
CA ILE A 312 -33.28 -19.38 -0.34
C ILE A 312 -32.65 -18.58 0.79
N LEU A 313 -33.48 -17.90 1.58
CA LEU A 313 -33.06 -17.11 2.72
C LEU A 313 -33.20 -17.91 4.03
N ASP A 314 -32.36 -17.59 5.01
CA ASP A 314 -32.48 -18.07 6.39
C ASP A 314 -33.45 -17.22 7.22
N ASN A 315 -33.55 -17.52 8.52
CA ASN A 315 -34.46 -16.83 9.45
C ASN A 315 -34.12 -15.35 9.66
N ASN A 316 -32.91 -14.92 9.29
CA ASN A 316 -32.44 -13.54 9.38
C ASN A 316 -32.61 -12.79 8.04
N GLY A 317 -33.21 -13.44 7.03
CA GLY A 317 -33.40 -12.88 5.70
C GLY A 317 -32.15 -13.00 4.81
N GLU A 318 -31.19 -13.87 5.14
CA GLU A 318 -29.89 -13.92 4.48
C GLU A 318 -29.75 -15.16 3.56
N PRO A 319 -29.10 -15.06 2.39
CA PRO A 319 -28.98 -16.19 1.47
C PRO A 319 -28.20 -17.37 2.06
N ILE A 320 -28.79 -18.57 2.03
CA ILE A 320 -28.14 -19.82 2.44
C ILE A 320 -27.05 -20.20 1.42
N LEU A 321 -25.86 -20.58 1.90
CA LEU A 321 -24.74 -21.02 1.07
C LEU A 321 -24.62 -22.55 1.00
N GLU A 322 -24.27 -23.09 -0.17
CA GLU A 322 -23.95 -24.51 -0.41
C GLU A 322 -22.48 -24.70 -0.82
N GLU A 323 -21.80 -25.71 -0.25
CA GLU A 323 -20.42 -26.09 -0.61
C GLU A 323 -20.44 -26.96 -1.88
N VAL A 324 -19.82 -26.47 -2.96
CA VAL A 324 -19.80 -27.15 -4.27
C VAL A 324 -18.64 -28.16 -4.36
N TYR A 325 -17.53 -27.84 -3.71
CA TYR A 325 -16.39 -28.74 -3.55
C TYR A 325 -15.56 -28.32 -2.32
N SER A 326 -14.95 -29.30 -1.66
CA SER A 326 -14.24 -29.02 -0.41
C SER A 326 -12.79 -28.62 -0.60
N VAL A 327 -12.36 -27.66 0.21
CA VAL A 327 -10.99 -27.10 0.29
C VAL A 327 -10.36 -27.24 1.68
N LYS A 328 -10.94 -28.09 2.56
CA LYS A 328 -10.41 -28.39 3.91
C LYS A 328 -8.91 -28.68 3.87
N THR A 329 -8.19 -28.24 4.90
CA THR A 329 -6.74 -28.47 5.05
C THR A 329 -6.37 -29.92 4.75
N GLY A 330 -5.36 -30.12 3.90
CA GLY A 330 -4.95 -31.43 3.40
C GLY A 330 -5.61 -31.87 2.08
N THR A 331 -6.53 -31.08 1.51
CA THR A 331 -7.12 -31.42 0.20
C THR A 331 -6.09 -31.25 -0.90
N VAL A 332 -5.87 -32.29 -1.70
CA VAL A 332 -5.00 -32.24 -2.87
C VAL A 332 -5.77 -31.77 -4.10
N LEU A 333 -5.21 -30.79 -4.80
CA LEU A 333 -5.75 -30.23 -6.04
C LEU A 333 -4.62 -30.08 -7.08
N THR A 334 -4.99 -29.93 -8.35
CA THR A 334 -4.05 -29.65 -9.44
C THR A 334 -4.47 -28.39 -10.17
N ILE A 335 -3.56 -27.43 -10.24
CA ILE A 335 -3.68 -26.26 -11.12
C ILE A 335 -3.10 -26.66 -12.48
N ASN A 336 -3.89 -26.57 -13.54
CA ASN A 336 -3.39 -26.74 -14.89
C ASN A 336 -3.30 -25.36 -15.58
N THR A 337 -2.09 -24.90 -15.87
CA THR A 337 -1.82 -23.53 -16.33
C THR A 337 -2.18 -23.32 -17.80
N LYS A 338 -2.25 -24.41 -18.59
CA LYS A 338 -2.58 -24.40 -20.02
C LYS A 338 -4.10 -24.36 -20.27
N SER A 339 -4.83 -25.27 -19.64
CA SER A 339 -6.30 -25.28 -19.67
C SER A 339 -6.91 -24.21 -18.76
N LYS A 340 -6.12 -23.65 -17.84
CA LYS A 340 -6.52 -22.63 -16.86
C LYS A 340 -7.66 -23.11 -15.95
N LYS A 341 -7.56 -24.36 -15.49
CA LYS A 341 -8.55 -25.04 -14.65
C LYS A 341 -7.94 -25.57 -13.36
N LEU A 342 -8.75 -25.63 -12.31
CA LEU A 342 -8.45 -26.30 -11.05
C LEU A 342 -9.14 -27.67 -11.03
N TYR A 343 -8.41 -28.71 -10.65
CA TYR A 343 -8.90 -30.09 -10.59
C TYR A 343 -8.82 -30.69 -9.19
N LYS A 344 -9.82 -31.53 -8.86
CA LYS A 344 -9.77 -32.49 -7.74
C LYS A 344 -9.75 -33.90 -8.32
N GLY A 345 -8.60 -34.56 -8.29
CA GLY A 345 -8.38 -35.78 -9.08
C GLY A 345 -8.53 -35.47 -10.57
N LYS A 346 -9.49 -36.12 -11.24
CA LYS A 346 -9.82 -35.87 -12.66
C LYS A 346 -10.98 -34.89 -12.89
N LYS A 347 -11.65 -34.45 -11.83
CA LYS A 347 -12.85 -33.58 -11.92
C LYS A 347 -12.42 -32.11 -11.92
N GLU A 348 -12.81 -31.36 -12.96
CA GLU A 348 -12.72 -29.89 -12.96
C GLU A 348 -13.64 -29.34 -11.86
N VAL A 349 -13.10 -28.46 -11.01
CA VAL A 349 -13.85 -27.84 -9.91
C VAL A 349 -13.96 -26.31 -10.04
N CYS A 350 -13.04 -25.66 -10.74
CA CYS A 350 -13.06 -24.20 -10.93
C CYS A 350 -12.36 -23.75 -12.22
N ASP A 351 -12.92 -22.75 -12.89
CA ASP A 351 -12.20 -21.96 -13.88
C ASP A 351 -11.29 -20.95 -13.18
N ILE A 352 -10.03 -20.87 -13.60
CA ILE A 352 -9.01 -20.00 -13.00
C ILE A 352 -8.31 -19.15 -14.08
N SER A 353 -9.00 -18.86 -15.17
CA SER A 353 -8.45 -18.11 -16.32
C SER A 353 -7.94 -16.71 -15.94
N ASP A 354 -8.61 -16.05 -14.99
CA ASP A 354 -8.24 -14.73 -14.48
C ASP A 354 -6.88 -14.73 -13.74
N SER A 355 -6.42 -15.89 -13.27
CA SER A 355 -5.11 -16.08 -12.65
C SER A 355 -3.98 -16.21 -13.67
N PHE A 356 -4.30 -16.45 -14.95
CA PHE A 356 -3.33 -16.74 -16.02
C PHE A 356 -3.57 -15.88 -17.27
N SER A 357 -3.73 -14.56 -17.08
CA SER A 357 -3.61 -13.61 -18.19
C SER A 357 -2.19 -13.65 -18.76
N SER A 358 -2.01 -13.22 -20.02
CA SER A 358 -0.70 -13.26 -20.67
C SER A 358 0.39 -12.53 -19.87
N GLN A 359 0.05 -11.39 -19.27
CA GLN A 359 0.97 -10.64 -18.43
C GLN A 359 1.32 -11.38 -17.12
N LYS A 360 0.35 -12.03 -16.48
CA LYS A 360 0.61 -12.84 -15.27
C LYS A 360 1.52 -14.03 -15.57
N LEU A 361 1.35 -14.65 -16.74
CA LEU A 361 2.25 -15.72 -17.21
C LEU A 361 3.68 -15.20 -17.40
N GLU A 362 3.86 -14.00 -17.95
CA GLU A 362 5.19 -13.36 -18.03
C GLU A 362 5.82 -13.15 -16.65
N PHE A 363 5.04 -12.68 -15.68
CA PHE A 363 5.52 -12.47 -14.30
C PHE A 363 5.91 -13.79 -13.63
N MET A 364 5.08 -14.83 -13.76
CA MET A 364 5.37 -16.16 -13.23
C MET A 364 6.65 -16.74 -13.84
N ARG A 365 6.83 -16.60 -15.16
CA ARG A 365 8.04 -17.05 -15.88
C ARG A 365 9.29 -16.30 -15.44
N ALA A 366 9.19 -14.99 -15.27
CA ALA A 366 10.29 -14.14 -14.83
C ALA A 366 10.58 -14.20 -13.31
N GLY A 367 9.72 -14.87 -12.54
CA GLY A 367 9.79 -14.90 -11.07
C GLY A 367 9.41 -13.57 -10.41
N GLY A 368 8.70 -12.69 -11.12
CA GLY A 368 8.21 -11.41 -10.63
C GLY A 368 8.01 -10.38 -11.76
N SER A 369 7.32 -9.28 -11.45
CA SER A 369 7.00 -8.26 -12.46
C SER A 369 8.18 -7.34 -12.81
N TYR A 370 9.09 -7.09 -11.87
CA TYR A 370 10.16 -6.10 -12.05
C TYR A 370 11.05 -6.44 -13.25
N ALA A 371 11.43 -7.71 -13.39
CA ALA A 371 12.27 -8.15 -14.50
C ALA A 371 11.58 -7.98 -15.86
N VAL A 372 10.26 -8.16 -15.92
CA VAL A 372 9.47 -7.95 -17.15
C VAL A 372 9.38 -6.46 -17.48
N VAL A 373 9.13 -5.60 -16.50
CA VAL A 373 9.02 -4.14 -16.72
C VAL A 373 10.35 -3.54 -17.18
N PHE A 374 11.44 -3.83 -16.46
CA PHE A 374 12.77 -3.39 -16.85
C PHE A 374 13.23 -4.03 -18.17
N GLY A 375 12.90 -5.31 -18.37
CA GLY A 375 13.17 -6.02 -19.62
C GLY A 375 12.54 -5.36 -20.84
N LYS A 376 11.25 -4.99 -20.76
CA LYS A 376 10.55 -4.25 -21.84
C LYS A 376 11.23 -2.91 -22.16
N LYS A 377 11.63 -2.16 -21.12
CA LYS A 377 12.37 -0.90 -21.26
C LYS A 377 13.72 -1.12 -21.95
N LEU A 378 14.49 -2.11 -21.51
CA LEU A 378 15.81 -2.44 -22.04
C LEU A 378 15.75 -2.94 -23.49
N GLN A 379 14.74 -3.74 -23.83
CA GLN A 379 14.51 -4.23 -25.18
C GLN A 379 14.25 -3.07 -26.16
N THR A 380 13.38 -2.13 -25.76
CA THR A 380 13.05 -0.94 -26.56
C THR A 380 14.29 -0.06 -26.75
N PHE A 381 15.07 0.15 -25.68
CA PHE A 381 16.32 0.88 -25.75
C PHE A 381 17.30 0.25 -26.75
N ALA A 382 17.55 -1.06 -26.65
CA ALA A 382 18.51 -1.75 -27.50
C ALA A 382 18.10 -1.74 -28.98
N ALA A 383 16.82 -1.97 -29.27
CA ALA A 383 16.28 -1.89 -30.63
C ALA A 383 16.47 -0.48 -31.23
N ASN A 384 16.21 0.57 -30.45
CA ASN A 384 16.41 1.95 -30.88
C ASN A 384 17.88 2.28 -31.16
N VAL A 385 18.81 1.82 -30.33
CA VAL A 385 20.26 2.05 -30.53
C VAL A 385 20.77 1.32 -31.77
N LEU A 386 20.28 0.11 -32.03
CA LEU A 386 20.63 -0.68 -33.21
C LEU A 386 19.93 -0.19 -34.49
N GLY A 387 18.88 0.63 -34.38
CA GLY A 387 18.09 1.08 -35.53
C GLY A 387 17.22 -0.03 -36.14
N VAL A 388 16.78 -1.00 -35.33
CA VAL A 388 15.95 -2.13 -35.76
C VAL A 388 14.56 -2.05 -35.12
N ASP A 389 13.58 -2.72 -35.73
CA ASP A 389 12.26 -2.86 -35.12
C ASP A 389 12.31 -3.70 -33.84
N THR A 390 11.53 -3.31 -32.83
CA THR A 390 11.45 -4.07 -31.58
C THR A 390 10.79 -5.44 -31.83
N CYS A 391 11.49 -6.52 -31.48
CA CYS A 391 10.99 -7.88 -31.61
C CYS A 391 9.75 -8.11 -30.72
N LYS A 392 8.74 -8.81 -31.25
CA LYS A 392 7.53 -9.16 -30.48
C LYS A 392 7.81 -10.37 -29.58
N VAL A 393 8.37 -10.11 -28.40
CA VAL A 393 8.65 -11.13 -27.38
C VAL A 393 7.52 -11.21 -26.35
N TYR A 394 7.13 -10.06 -25.82
CA TYR A 394 6.08 -9.97 -24.83
C TYR A 394 4.70 -9.97 -25.48
N ALA A 395 3.70 -10.45 -24.75
CA ALA A 395 2.32 -10.45 -25.17
C ALA A 395 1.86 -9.00 -25.46
N PRO A 396 1.09 -8.81 -26.55
CA PRO A 396 0.50 -7.51 -26.82
C PRO A 396 -0.48 -7.14 -25.70
N SER A 397 -0.44 -5.88 -25.27
CA SER A 397 -1.43 -5.33 -24.35
C SER A 397 -2.84 -5.44 -24.93
N MET A 398 -3.81 -5.84 -24.11
CA MET A 398 -5.21 -5.79 -24.50
C MET A 398 -5.61 -4.33 -24.76
N GLN A 399 -6.25 -4.05 -25.90
CA GLN A 399 -6.74 -2.72 -26.25
C GLN A 399 -8.23 -2.82 -26.56
N ILE A 400 -9.03 -2.04 -25.84
CA ILE A 400 -10.48 -1.97 -26.00
C ILE A 400 -10.81 -0.55 -26.47
N THR A 401 -11.59 -0.45 -27.54
CA THR A 401 -12.07 0.81 -28.09
C THR A 401 -13.55 0.69 -28.44
N HIS A 402 -14.31 1.75 -28.19
CA HIS A 402 -15.73 1.83 -28.50
C HIS A 402 -16.03 3.03 -29.39
N GLN A 403 -16.64 2.80 -30.56
CA GLN A 403 -17.09 3.88 -31.44
C GLN A 403 -18.27 4.63 -30.81
N ASN A 404 -18.27 5.96 -30.90
CA ASN A 404 -19.33 6.86 -30.41
C ASN A 404 -19.61 6.80 -28.90
N GLN A 405 -18.69 6.23 -28.11
CA GLN A 405 -18.78 6.22 -26.65
C GLN A 405 -17.79 7.21 -26.06
N GLY A 406 -18.28 8.12 -25.22
CA GLY A 406 -17.46 9.06 -24.48
C GLY A 406 -16.63 8.38 -23.39
N LEU A 407 -15.79 9.16 -22.71
CA LEU A 407 -14.90 8.70 -21.67
C LEU A 407 -15.40 9.13 -20.29
N THR A 408 -15.37 8.19 -19.34
CA THR A 408 -15.42 8.52 -17.90
C THR A 408 -14.25 9.43 -17.53
N ALA A 409 -14.32 10.10 -16.37
CA ALA A 409 -13.23 10.96 -15.92
C ALA A 409 -11.92 10.17 -15.78
N VAL A 410 -12.01 8.95 -15.27
CA VAL A 410 -10.88 8.03 -15.14
C VAL A 410 -10.27 7.69 -16.51
N GLU A 411 -11.09 7.29 -17.48
CA GLU A 411 -10.59 6.98 -18.83
C GLU A 411 -9.91 8.19 -19.48
N LYS A 412 -10.43 9.41 -19.26
CA LYS A 412 -9.79 10.65 -19.72
C LYS A 412 -8.40 10.85 -19.11
N ILE A 413 -8.26 10.68 -17.80
CA ILE A 413 -6.95 10.74 -17.12
C ILE A 413 -5.99 9.72 -17.71
N PHE A 414 -6.42 8.46 -17.83
CA PHE A 414 -5.56 7.38 -18.33
C PHE A 414 -5.10 7.66 -19.76
N ASN A 415 -6.00 8.08 -20.65
CA ASN A 415 -5.68 8.43 -22.03
C ASN A 415 -4.72 9.63 -22.13
N ARG A 416 -4.84 10.63 -21.24
CA ARG A 416 -3.93 11.78 -21.19
C ARG A 416 -2.52 11.38 -20.77
N ASN A 417 -2.40 10.37 -19.89
CA ASN A 417 -1.13 9.97 -19.29
C ASN A 417 -0.44 8.76 -19.96
N LEU A 418 -0.89 8.31 -21.13
CA LEU A 418 -0.28 7.18 -21.87
C LEU A 418 1.16 7.46 -22.33
N ILE A 419 2.11 6.55 -22.00
CA ILE A 419 3.53 6.69 -22.36
C ILE A 419 3.82 6.47 -23.86
N ASN A 420 3.01 5.65 -24.55
CA ASN A 420 3.17 5.34 -25.98
C ASN A 420 1.89 5.62 -26.76
N ARG A 421 1.32 6.81 -26.59
CA ARG A 421 0.07 7.20 -27.26
C ARG A 421 0.23 7.17 -28.78
N LYS A 422 -0.43 6.21 -29.43
CA LYS A 422 -0.60 6.22 -30.89
C LYS A 422 -1.67 7.26 -31.24
N LYS A 423 -1.40 8.13 -32.22
CA LYS A 423 -2.37 9.12 -32.70
C LYS A 423 -3.67 8.41 -33.12
N GLY A 424 -4.80 8.85 -32.57
CA GLY A 424 -6.15 8.39 -32.92
C GLY A 424 -6.73 7.26 -32.06
N ASN A 425 -5.94 6.58 -31.23
CA ASN A 425 -6.46 5.50 -30.37
C ASN A 425 -6.93 6.06 -29.03
N ILE A 426 -8.24 6.06 -28.81
CA ILE A 426 -8.87 6.27 -27.50
C ILE A 426 -9.13 4.90 -26.90
N LEU A 427 -8.60 4.67 -25.71
CA LEU A 427 -8.73 3.39 -25.00
C LEU A 427 -9.80 3.48 -23.91
N HIS A 428 -10.56 2.41 -23.75
CA HIS A 428 -11.62 2.29 -22.74
C HIS A 428 -11.24 1.29 -21.64
N ALA A 429 -12.05 1.24 -20.58
CA ALA A 429 -11.93 0.29 -19.47
C ALA A 429 -11.65 -1.15 -19.96
N GLY A 430 -10.76 -1.85 -19.24
CA GLY A 430 -10.25 -3.18 -19.58
C GLY A 430 -9.02 -3.19 -20.49
N SER A 431 -8.63 -2.04 -21.08
CA SER A 431 -7.38 -1.94 -21.84
C SER A 431 -6.16 -2.00 -20.90
N ASP A 432 -5.17 -2.83 -21.22
CA ASP A 432 -3.88 -2.86 -20.52
C ASP A 432 -3.01 -1.69 -20.99
N VAL A 433 -2.62 -0.81 -20.07
CA VAL A 433 -1.89 0.41 -20.42
C VAL A 433 -0.69 0.67 -19.52
N ARG A 434 0.28 1.40 -20.07
CA ARG A 434 1.39 2.03 -19.35
C ARG A 434 1.12 3.52 -19.25
N VAL A 435 1.02 4.02 -18.03
CA VAL A 435 0.69 5.42 -17.74
C VAL A 435 1.76 6.07 -16.88
N LYS A 436 1.99 7.35 -17.14
CA LYS A 436 2.82 8.23 -16.31
C LYS A 436 2.21 8.33 -14.91
N VAL A 437 3.05 8.31 -13.88
CA VAL A 437 2.69 8.67 -12.50
C VAL A 437 3.15 10.09 -12.22
N ASN A 438 2.27 10.90 -11.63
CA ASN A 438 2.55 12.30 -11.33
C ASN A 438 3.07 12.48 -9.91
N ILE A 439 2.34 11.93 -8.93
CA ILE A 439 2.67 12.07 -7.50
C ILE A 439 2.85 10.69 -6.87
N VAL A 440 3.87 10.53 -6.03
CA VAL A 440 4.09 9.30 -5.26
C VAL A 440 4.12 9.54 -3.76
N GLY A 441 3.38 8.73 -3.00
CA GLY A 441 3.35 8.75 -1.54
C GLY A 441 4.02 7.55 -0.89
N SER A 442 4.78 7.78 0.18
CA SER A 442 5.33 6.73 1.04
C SER A 442 5.19 7.13 2.51
N GLN A 443 4.83 6.17 3.38
CA GLN A 443 4.71 6.37 4.83
C GLN A 443 5.71 5.52 5.59
N ASP A 444 5.89 5.74 6.88
CA ASP A 444 7.00 5.24 7.68
C ASP A 444 6.96 3.74 8.04
N THR A 445 5.79 3.10 8.03
CA THR A 445 5.63 1.66 8.27
C THR A 445 5.72 0.80 7.01
N THR A 446 5.53 1.40 5.82
CA THR A 446 5.75 0.75 4.52
C THR A 446 7.03 1.25 3.83
N GLY A 447 7.54 2.42 4.22
CA GLY A 447 8.67 3.09 3.58
C GLY A 447 9.97 2.33 3.70
N LEU A 448 10.23 1.65 4.82
CA LEU A 448 11.39 0.75 4.92
C LEU A 448 11.33 -0.39 3.91
N MET A 449 10.16 -0.98 3.69
CA MET A 449 9.99 -2.00 2.65
C MET A 449 10.13 -1.39 1.26
N THR A 450 9.57 -0.20 1.03
CA THR A 450 9.74 0.52 -0.24
C THR A 450 11.22 0.80 -0.52
N ALA A 451 12.00 1.20 0.49
CA ALA A 451 13.44 1.37 0.39
C ALA A 451 14.13 0.05 0.01
N GLN A 452 13.80 -1.06 0.67
CA GLN A 452 14.34 -2.38 0.33
C GLN A 452 13.99 -2.82 -1.09
N GLU A 453 12.78 -2.55 -1.56
CA GLU A 453 12.38 -2.86 -2.94
C GLU A 453 13.17 -1.99 -3.94
N LEU A 454 13.35 -0.69 -3.66
CA LEU A 454 14.22 0.19 -4.45
C LEU A 454 15.67 -0.31 -4.48
N GLU A 455 16.22 -0.71 -3.33
CA GLU A 455 17.55 -1.31 -3.23
C GLU A 455 17.65 -2.58 -4.07
N SER A 456 16.65 -3.48 -3.98
CA SER A 456 16.61 -4.74 -4.72
C SER A 456 16.52 -4.57 -6.23
N MET A 457 15.85 -3.51 -6.69
CA MET A 457 15.79 -3.09 -8.10
C MET A 457 17.06 -2.33 -8.52
N ALA A 458 18.00 -2.12 -7.61
CA ALA A 458 19.19 -1.32 -7.79
C ALA A 458 18.94 0.16 -8.12
N ALA A 459 17.80 0.72 -7.69
CA ALA A 459 17.45 2.11 -7.93
C ALA A 459 18.22 3.04 -6.98
N THR A 460 18.78 4.13 -7.50
CA THR A 460 19.53 5.13 -6.71
C THR A 460 18.92 6.53 -6.73
N MET A 461 18.09 6.85 -7.72
CA MET A 461 17.46 8.15 -7.88
C MET A 461 16.02 8.02 -8.37
N ILE A 462 15.19 8.97 -7.95
CA ILE A 462 13.82 9.12 -8.42
C ILE A 462 13.78 9.45 -9.92
N SER A 463 12.79 8.90 -10.62
CA SER A 463 12.56 9.18 -12.03
C SER A 463 12.23 10.67 -12.24
N PRO A 464 12.88 11.36 -13.19
CA PRO A 464 12.72 12.80 -13.41
C PRO A 464 11.35 13.18 -14.00
N VAL A 465 10.54 12.21 -14.41
CA VAL A 465 9.20 12.48 -14.94
C VAL A 465 8.14 12.63 -13.84
N ILE A 466 8.44 12.19 -12.61
CA ILE A 466 7.54 12.34 -11.46
C ILE A 466 7.51 13.81 -11.06
N ASP A 467 6.31 14.36 -10.87
CA ASP A 467 6.13 15.77 -10.54
C ASP A 467 6.49 16.07 -9.08
N GLY A 468 6.25 15.10 -8.19
CA GLY A 468 6.72 15.15 -6.80
C GLY A 468 6.46 13.85 -6.03
N ALA A 469 7.22 13.63 -4.96
CA ALA A 469 7.03 12.48 -4.09
C ALA A 469 7.34 12.82 -2.63
N TYR A 470 6.59 12.19 -1.70
CA TYR A 470 6.64 12.51 -0.28
C TYR A 470 6.77 11.28 0.61
N GLN A 471 7.70 11.33 1.57
CA GLN A 471 7.87 10.36 2.65
C GLN A 471 7.43 10.95 3.99
N SER A 472 6.37 10.41 4.60
CA SER A 472 5.88 10.84 5.91
C SER A 472 6.48 10.04 7.08
N GLY A 473 6.34 10.57 8.30
CA GLY A 473 6.69 9.92 9.58
C GLY A 473 5.49 9.76 10.53
N CYS A 474 4.30 9.47 10.00
CA CYS A 474 3.04 9.68 10.72
C CYS A 474 2.50 8.48 11.51
N HIS A 475 2.90 7.26 11.19
CA HIS A 475 2.38 6.04 11.83
C HIS A 475 3.18 5.63 13.06
N THR A 476 4.40 6.13 13.20
CA THR A 476 5.27 5.91 14.37
C THR A 476 5.44 7.19 15.20
N ALA A 477 4.60 8.19 14.95
CA ALA A 477 4.70 9.53 15.52
C ALA A 477 4.42 9.58 17.04
N SER A 478 3.43 8.82 17.53
CA SER A 478 2.95 8.92 18.91
C SER A 478 4.00 8.46 19.92
N VAL A 479 4.80 7.45 19.55
CA VAL A 479 5.82 6.86 20.43
C VAL A 479 7.19 6.87 19.75
N TRP A 480 8.12 7.61 20.33
CA TRP A 480 9.50 7.75 19.86
C TRP A 480 10.44 6.78 20.57
N ASP A 481 10.14 5.48 20.49
CA ASP A 481 10.93 4.42 21.11
C ASP A 481 12.30 4.20 20.42
N LYS A 482 13.11 3.28 20.96
CA LYS A 482 14.44 2.95 20.39
C LYS A 482 14.36 2.46 18.94
N LYS A 483 13.29 1.74 18.58
CA LYS A 483 13.11 1.19 17.23
C LYS A 483 12.79 2.32 16.24
N SER A 484 11.90 3.23 16.60
CA SER A 484 11.59 4.44 15.82
C SER A 484 12.83 5.34 15.68
N GLN A 485 13.59 5.54 16.76
CA GLN A 485 14.84 6.32 16.77
C GLN A 485 15.89 5.75 15.82
N GLU A 486 15.95 4.43 15.65
CA GLU A 486 16.88 3.79 14.72
C GLU A 486 16.35 3.83 13.28
N ASN A 487 15.10 3.46 13.07
CA ASN A 487 14.54 3.18 11.75
C ASN A 487 14.15 4.45 10.99
N ILE A 488 13.53 5.43 11.65
CA ILE A 488 12.95 6.60 10.98
C ILE A 488 14.04 7.54 10.42
N PRO A 489 15.12 7.87 11.14
CA PRO A 489 16.20 8.66 10.55
C PRO A 489 16.84 7.98 9.34
N LYS A 490 17.09 6.66 9.41
CA LYS A 490 17.63 5.88 8.28
C LYS A 490 16.71 5.93 7.06
N LEU A 491 15.40 5.75 7.27
CA LEU A 491 14.40 5.85 6.20
C LEU A 491 14.36 7.24 5.56
N MET A 492 14.34 8.28 6.39
CA MET A 492 14.26 9.67 5.91
C MET A 492 15.52 10.07 5.15
N GLU A 493 16.70 9.65 5.62
CA GLU A 493 17.97 9.83 4.91
C GLU A 493 17.96 9.12 3.55
N PHE A 494 17.56 7.84 3.51
CA PHE A 494 17.47 7.08 2.26
C PHE A 494 16.53 7.75 1.26
N MET A 495 15.30 8.07 1.68
CA MET A 495 14.28 8.65 0.80
C MET A 495 14.65 10.07 0.34
N ASN A 496 15.29 10.87 1.20
CA ASN A 496 15.78 12.19 0.80
C ASN A 496 16.91 12.09 -0.23
N ASN A 497 17.89 11.20 0.01
CA ASN A 497 18.99 10.95 -0.93
C ASN A 497 18.49 10.41 -2.27
N PHE A 498 17.42 9.61 -2.26
CA PHE A 498 16.77 9.12 -3.48
C PHE A 498 16.04 10.23 -4.25
N GLY A 499 15.61 11.30 -3.58
CA GLY A 499 15.04 12.51 -4.19
C GLY A 499 13.63 12.89 -3.72
N LEU A 500 13.09 12.25 -2.69
CA LEU A 500 11.77 12.59 -2.13
C LEU A 500 11.84 13.83 -1.23
N ILE A 501 10.72 14.56 -1.15
CA ILE A 501 10.45 15.44 -0.02
C ILE A 501 10.16 14.55 1.20
N THR A 502 10.71 14.92 2.35
CA THR A 502 10.61 14.11 3.56
C THR A 502 9.96 14.91 4.69
N GLY A 503 9.27 14.23 5.60
CA GLY A 503 8.71 14.86 6.80
C GLY A 503 9.78 15.23 7.83
N ARG A 504 11.00 14.70 7.71
CA ARG A 504 12.13 14.99 8.60
C ARG A 504 13.40 15.16 7.78
N ASP A 505 14.08 16.28 7.99
CA ASP A 505 15.37 16.53 7.36
C ASP A 505 16.44 15.60 7.95
N PRO A 506 17.20 14.85 7.14
CA PRO A 506 18.30 14.03 7.65
C PRO A 506 19.42 14.85 8.31
N LYS A 507 19.50 16.16 8.03
CA LYS A 507 20.49 17.08 8.62
C LYS A 507 19.90 18.00 9.69
N GLY A 508 18.64 17.82 10.07
CA GLY A 508 17.97 18.60 11.13
C GLY A 508 17.71 20.08 10.80
N LYS A 509 17.64 20.46 9.52
CA LYS A 509 17.41 21.86 9.10
C LYS A 509 16.02 22.40 9.40
N TYR A 510 15.02 21.53 9.51
CA TYR A 510 13.65 21.90 9.85
C TYR A 510 13.06 20.94 10.89
N HIS A 511 12.05 21.42 11.61
CA HIS A 511 11.34 20.66 12.62
C HIS A 511 10.69 19.39 12.02
N PRO A 512 10.88 18.20 12.61
CA PRO A 512 10.26 16.97 12.12
C PRO A 512 8.73 17.05 12.10
N LEU A 513 8.15 16.94 10.91
CA LEU A 513 6.70 16.87 10.71
C LEU A 513 6.25 15.41 10.76
N THR A 514 5.26 15.15 11.61
CA THR A 514 4.59 13.84 11.77
C THR A 514 3.20 13.83 11.13
N ASP A 515 2.98 14.77 10.21
CA ASP A 515 1.74 15.00 9.49
C ASP A 515 1.23 13.72 8.80
N VAL A 516 -0.06 13.43 8.96
CA VAL A 516 -0.73 12.32 8.31
C VAL A 516 -0.54 12.42 6.80
N ILE A 517 0.09 11.39 6.21
CA ILE A 517 0.54 11.35 4.81
C ILE A 517 -0.50 11.89 3.82
N HIS A 518 -1.75 11.47 3.98
CA HIS A 518 -2.82 11.77 3.02
C HIS A 518 -3.21 13.23 2.99
N LYS A 519 -3.07 13.96 4.11
CA LYS A 519 -3.32 15.41 4.11
C LYS A 519 -2.26 16.13 3.29
N VAL A 520 -0.99 15.78 3.49
CA VAL A 520 0.12 16.35 2.70
C VAL A 520 0.00 15.96 1.23
N LEU A 521 -0.25 14.69 0.90
CA LEU A 521 -0.42 14.25 -0.48
C LEU A 521 -1.59 14.93 -1.18
N ASN A 522 -2.70 15.19 -0.46
CA ASN A 522 -3.83 15.90 -1.05
C ASN A 522 -3.43 17.33 -1.40
N ASP A 523 -2.57 17.98 -0.60
CA ASP A 523 -2.00 19.30 -0.93
C ASP A 523 -1.01 19.22 -2.10
N LEU A 524 -0.16 18.19 -2.17
CA LEU A 524 0.80 18.02 -3.28
C LEU A 524 0.14 17.65 -4.62
N THR A 525 -1.11 17.19 -4.58
CA THR A 525 -1.86 16.81 -5.78
C THR A 525 -2.48 18.06 -6.43
N VAL A 526 -1.69 18.78 -7.21
CA VAL A 526 -2.05 20.10 -7.75
C VAL A 526 -2.71 20.09 -9.13
N ASP A 527 -3.06 18.92 -9.67
CA ASP A 527 -3.72 18.75 -10.97
C ASP A 527 -4.80 17.66 -10.87
N ASP A 528 -6.03 17.97 -11.28
CA ASP A 528 -7.16 17.05 -11.35
C ASP A 528 -7.02 15.99 -12.46
N TRP A 529 -6.01 16.13 -13.34
CA TRP A 529 -5.66 15.16 -14.37
C TRP A 529 -4.50 14.22 -13.97
N ALA A 530 -4.07 14.28 -12.71
CA ALA A 530 -2.94 13.51 -12.21
C ALA A 530 -3.30 12.06 -11.83
N ILE A 531 -2.33 11.16 -12.01
CA ILE A 531 -2.33 9.81 -11.41
C ILE A 531 -1.41 9.81 -10.20
N ILE A 532 -1.94 9.36 -9.07
CA ILE A 532 -1.24 9.30 -7.79
C ILE A 532 -1.12 7.84 -7.35
N ILE A 533 0.09 7.43 -6.99
CA ILE A 533 0.37 6.10 -6.42
C ILE A 533 0.88 6.29 -5.01
N GLY A 534 0.43 5.50 -4.04
CA GLY A 534 0.98 5.61 -2.69
C GLY A 534 1.02 4.29 -1.94
N GLY A 535 2.06 4.14 -1.12
CA GLY A 535 2.34 2.98 -0.27
C GLY A 535 1.42 2.86 0.94
N ASP A 536 0.15 3.22 0.76
CA ASP A 536 -0.92 3.11 1.74
C ASP A 536 -2.26 2.95 1.01
N SER A 537 -3.10 2.05 1.51
CA SER A 537 -4.45 1.76 1.00
C SER A 537 -5.39 2.98 0.96
N HIS A 538 -5.16 3.97 1.82
CA HIS A 538 -5.94 5.21 1.92
C HIS A 538 -5.38 6.33 1.02
N THR A 539 -4.48 5.99 0.10
CA THR A 539 -4.10 6.88 -1.01
C THR A 539 -5.30 7.07 -1.95
N ARG A 540 -6.20 7.99 -1.58
CA ARG A 540 -7.51 8.26 -2.19
C ARG A 540 -7.73 9.75 -2.39
N MET A 541 -6.72 10.46 -2.88
CA MET A 541 -6.73 11.92 -3.00
C MET A 541 -8.01 12.40 -3.69
N SER A 542 -8.55 13.53 -3.24
CA SER A 542 -9.80 14.08 -3.77
C SER A 542 -9.58 14.93 -5.04
N LYS A 543 -8.34 14.99 -5.53
CA LYS A 543 -7.93 15.61 -6.79
C LYS A 543 -7.16 14.56 -7.57
N GLY A 544 -7.40 14.44 -8.88
CA GLY A 544 -6.86 13.35 -9.68
C GLY A 544 -7.45 11.99 -9.30
N VAL A 545 -6.83 10.92 -9.80
CA VAL A 545 -7.18 9.54 -9.43
C VAL A 545 -6.01 8.92 -8.67
N ALA A 546 -6.31 8.41 -7.48
CA ALA A 546 -5.30 7.95 -6.53
C ALA A 546 -5.46 6.47 -6.18
N PHE A 547 -4.37 5.72 -6.30
CA PHE A 547 -4.31 4.29 -6.04
C PHE A 547 -3.41 3.99 -4.85
N GLY A 548 -3.98 3.35 -3.83
CA GLY A 548 -3.19 2.63 -2.84
C GLY A 548 -2.51 1.43 -3.47
N ALA A 549 -1.22 1.26 -3.21
CA ALA A 549 -0.39 0.23 -3.80
C ALA A 549 0.58 -0.36 -2.76
N ASP A 550 1.16 -1.51 -3.11
CA ASP A 550 2.20 -2.15 -2.32
C ASP A 550 3.56 -1.46 -2.49
N SER A 551 4.48 -1.70 -1.57
CA SER A 551 5.84 -1.13 -1.57
C SER A 551 6.60 -1.40 -2.88
N GLY A 552 6.36 -2.54 -3.52
CA GLY A 552 6.96 -2.91 -4.80
C GLY A 552 6.48 -2.06 -5.97
N THR A 553 5.16 -1.91 -6.10
CA THR A 553 4.55 -1.03 -7.10
C THR A 553 4.94 0.44 -6.88
N VAL A 554 5.02 0.88 -5.62
CA VAL A 554 5.50 2.23 -5.26
C VAL A 554 6.96 2.42 -5.65
N ALA A 555 7.83 1.45 -5.32
CA ALA A 555 9.24 1.48 -5.71
C ALA A 555 9.40 1.52 -7.24
N LEU A 556 8.61 0.75 -7.98
CA LEU A 556 8.60 0.77 -9.44
C LEU A 556 8.16 2.14 -9.98
N ALA A 557 7.10 2.73 -9.41
CA ALA A 557 6.63 4.05 -9.78
C ALA A 557 7.72 5.11 -9.52
N LEU A 558 8.40 5.05 -8.37
CA LEU A 558 9.51 5.95 -8.03
C LEU A 558 10.72 5.79 -8.97
N ALA A 559 11.10 4.56 -9.30
CA ALA A 559 12.29 4.26 -10.11
C ALA A 559 12.08 4.52 -11.60
N THR A 560 10.86 4.33 -12.12
CA THR A 560 10.57 4.42 -13.55
C THR A 560 9.71 5.63 -13.93
N GLY A 561 8.90 6.15 -13.01
CA GLY A 561 7.94 7.23 -13.26
C GLY A 561 6.65 6.80 -13.95
N GLU A 562 6.42 5.48 -14.05
CA GLU A 562 5.27 4.89 -14.71
C GLU A 562 4.79 3.62 -14.00
N VAL A 563 3.56 3.22 -14.32
CA VAL A 563 2.94 1.97 -13.85
C VAL A 563 2.22 1.28 -15.00
N THR A 564 2.18 -0.05 -14.96
CA THR A 564 1.38 -0.86 -15.88
C THR A 564 0.15 -1.36 -15.15
N MET A 565 -1.03 -1.00 -15.63
CA MET A 565 -2.29 -1.52 -15.09
C MET A 565 -3.41 -1.43 -16.13
N PRO A 566 -4.45 -2.27 -16.03
CA PRO A 566 -5.64 -2.11 -16.85
C PRO A 566 -6.39 -0.83 -16.46
N ILE A 567 -6.94 -0.13 -17.44
CA ILE A 567 -7.90 0.97 -17.20
C ILE A 567 -9.09 0.36 -16.46
N PRO A 568 -9.38 0.79 -15.22
CA PRO A 568 -10.42 0.17 -14.42
C PRO A 568 -11.82 0.65 -14.85
N GLU A 569 -12.82 -0.20 -14.64
CA GLU A 569 -14.23 0.21 -14.74
C GLU A 569 -14.59 1.21 -13.62
N SER A 570 -15.55 2.09 -13.89
CA SER A 570 -16.05 3.06 -12.92
C SER A 570 -17.52 2.82 -12.58
N VAL A 571 -17.89 3.04 -11.32
CA VAL A 571 -19.26 3.21 -10.84
C VAL A 571 -19.47 4.69 -10.54
N LYS A 572 -20.51 5.29 -11.13
CA LYS A 572 -20.86 6.69 -10.92
C LYS A 572 -21.70 6.83 -9.66
N VAL A 573 -21.31 7.75 -8.79
CA VAL A 573 -22.07 8.06 -7.57
C VAL A 573 -22.50 9.52 -7.58
N THR A 574 -23.81 9.74 -7.56
CA THR A 574 -24.46 11.06 -7.47
C THR A 574 -25.33 11.16 -6.22
N PHE A 575 -25.83 12.36 -5.93
CA PHE A 575 -26.61 12.62 -4.72
C PHE A 575 -27.86 13.44 -5.06
N LYS A 576 -28.97 13.14 -4.39
CA LYS A 576 -30.22 13.91 -4.47
C LYS A 576 -30.74 14.28 -3.09
N GLY A 577 -31.71 15.18 -3.06
CA GLY A 577 -32.36 15.60 -1.82
C GLY A 577 -31.54 16.59 -1.01
N LYS A 578 -31.85 16.70 0.28
CA LYS A 578 -31.24 17.69 1.18
C LYS A 578 -30.76 17.04 2.46
N MET A 579 -29.49 17.27 2.77
CA MET A 579 -28.89 16.85 4.03
C MET A 579 -29.51 17.60 5.21
N MET A 580 -29.89 16.86 6.25
CA MET A 580 -30.46 17.41 7.48
C MET A 580 -29.42 18.24 8.25
N SER A 581 -29.84 19.34 8.89
CA SER A 581 -28.91 20.33 9.46
C SER A 581 -28.10 19.84 10.66
N HIS A 582 -28.58 18.81 11.36
CA HIS A 582 -27.91 18.18 12.50
C HIS A 582 -27.00 17.01 12.11
N MET A 583 -26.86 16.71 10.82
CA MET A 583 -26.05 15.60 10.32
C MET A 583 -24.64 16.07 9.99
N ASP A 584 -23.68 15.14 10.07
CA ASP A 584 -22.33 15.34 9.59
C ASP A 584 -22.12 14.60 8.26
N PHE A 585 -21.23 15.11 7.39
CA PHE A 585 -20.99 14.50 6.09
C PHE A 585 -20.44 13.07 6.22
N ARG A 586 -19.77 12.73 7.32
CA ARG A 586 -19.36 11.36 7.61
C ARG A 586 -20.55 10.38 7.69
N ASP A 587 -21.69 10.83 8.18
CA ASP A 587 -22.91 10.01 8.22
C ASP A 587 -23.43 9.70 6.81
N VAL A 588 -23.28 10.63 5.87
CA VAL A 588 -23.61 10.44 4.45
C VAL A 588 -22.69 9.39 3.81
N VAL A 589 -21.40 9.44 4.14
CA VAL A 589 -20.41 8.46 3.64
C VAL A 589 -20.78 7.04 4.09
N HIS A 590 -21.09 6.84 5.38
CA HIS A 590 -21.53 5.53 5.88
C HIS A 590 -22.87 5.09 5.28
N ALA A 591 -23.86 6.00 5.21
CA ALA A 591 -25.16 5.70 4.61
C ALA A 591 -25.06 5.30 3.13
N THR A 592 -24.07 5.82 2.40
CA THR A 592 -23.83 5.48 1.00
C THR A 592 -23.54 3.98 0.84
N GLN A 593 -22.75 3.38 1.75
CA GLN A 593 -22.49 1.93 1.72
C GLN A 593 -23.77 1.13 1.92
N ALA A 594 -24.58 1.50 2.92
CA ALA A 594 -25.84 0.81 3.23
C ALA A 594 -26.84 0.91 2.07
N GLN A 595 -27.08 2.12 1.56
CA GLN A 595 -28.00 2.33 0.43
C GLN A 595 -27.51 1.62 -0.83
N MET A 596 -26.20 1.51 -1.04
CA MET A 596 -25.65 0.77 -2.18
C MET A 596 -25.95 -0.73 -2.05
N LEU A 597 -25.70 -1.33 -0.88
CA LEU A 597 -26.00 -2.75 -0.65
C LEU A 597 -27.49 -3.04 -0.83
N ASP A 598 -28.37 -2.16 -0.32
CA ASP A 598 -29.81 -2.29 -0.50
C ASP A 598 -30.23 -2.20 -1.99
N ASN A 599 -29.61 -1.31 -2.77
CA ASN A 599 -29.94 -1.09 -4.18
C ASN A 599 -29.46 -2.23 -5.11
N PHE A 600 -28.48 -3.02 -4.68
CA PHE A 600 -27.85 -4.09 -5.48
C PHE A 600 -27.98 -5.48 -4.83
N ASP A 601 -29.09 -5.75 -4.13
CA ASP A 601 -29.42 -7.07 -3.55
C ASP A 601 -28.30 -7.66 -2.64
N GLY A 602 -27.65 -6.79 -1.87
CA GLY A 602 -26.52 -7.10 -0.99
C GLY A 602 -25.18 -7.31 -1.71
N GLU A 603 -25.10 -7.06 -3.02
CA GLU A 603 -23.85 -7.12 -3.78
C GLU A 603 -23.09 -5.79 -3.71
N ASN A 604 -21.82 -5.85 -3.32
CA ASN A 604 -20.95 -4.67 -3.35
C ASN A 604 -20.50 -4.36 -4.79
N VAL A 605 -21.25 -3.50 -5.47
CA VAL A 605 -20.98 -3.08 -6.86
C VAL A 605 -19.64 -2.33 -7.00
N PHE A 606 -19.12 -1.74 -5.92
CA PHE A 606 -17.86 -0.99 -5.93
C PHE A 606 -16.63 -1.89 -5.92
N GLN A 607 -16.75 -3.15 -5.51
CA GLN A 607 -15.63 -4.05 -5.31
C GLN A 607 -14.76 -4.18 -6.59
N GLY A 608 -13.49 -3.77 -6.49
CA GLY A 608 -12.53 -3.84 -7.60
C GLY A 608 -12.68 -2.76 -8.69
N ARG A 609 -13.62 -1.83 -8.55
CA ARG A 609 -13.90 -0.74 -9.50
C ARG A 609 -13.51 0.63 -8.94
N ILE A 610 -13.55 1.66 -9.77
CA ILE A 610 -13.40 3.06 -9.33
C ILE A 610 -14.74 3.61 -8.89
N ILE A 611 -14.77 4.34 -7.78
CA ILE A 611 -15.90 5.20 -7.44
C ILE A 611 -15.64 6.60 -8.01
N GLU A 612 -16.40 6.98 -9.04
CA GLU A 612 -16.40 8.33 -9.61
C GLU A 612 -17.53 9.13 -8.92
N VAL A 613 -17.16 9.90 -7.89
CA VAL A 613 -18.12 10.58 -7.02
C VAL A 613 -18.29 12.05 -7.41
N HIS A 614 -19.55 12.47 -7.55
CA HIS A 614 -19.94 13.81 -8.00
C HIS A 614 -20.30 14.72 -6.82
N LEU A 615 -19.30 15.11 -6.03
CA LEU A 615 -19.54 16.01 -4.90
C LEU A 615 -19.72 17.45 -5.38
N GLY A 616 -18.89 17.95 -6.30
CA GLY A 616 -19.04 19.27 -6.93
C GLY A 616 -18.74 20.46 -6.02
N THR A 617 -19.29 20.47 -4.80
CA THR A 617 -19.41 21.63 -3.90
C THR A 617 -18.57 21.54 -2.62
N LEU A 618 -17.91 20.41 -2.37
CA LEU A 618 -17.01 20.22 -1.23
C LEU A 618 -15.56 20.48 -1.63
N ILE A 619 -14.85 21.28 -0.82
CA ILE A 619 -13.42 21.47 -1.02
C ILE A 619 -12.66 20.17 -0.77
N ALA A 620 -11.45 20.07 -1.33
CA ALA A 620 -10.68 18.84 -1.33
C ALA A 620 -10.52 18.16 0.04
N ASP A 621 -10.28 18.92 1.12
CA ASP A 621 -10.12 18.34 2.46
C ASP A 621 -11.41 17.69 3.02
N GLU A 622 -12.58 18.23 2.66
CA GLU A 622 -13.90 17.72 3.07
C GLU A 622 -14.35 16.58 2.15
N ALA A 623 -14.12 16.72 0.84
CA ALA A 623 -14.36 15.67 -0.14
C ALA A 623 -13.51 14.41 0.15
N PHE A 624 -12.33 14.60 0.73
CA PHE A 624 -11.46 13.51 1.14
C PHE A 624 -12.12 12.57 2.15
N THR A 625 -13.05 13.04 2.99
CA THR A 625 -13.83 12.16 3.88
C THR A 625 -14.59 11.09 3.11
N PHE A 626 -15.09 11.38 1.90
CA PHE A 626 -15.73 10.38 1.06
C PHE A 626 -14.70 9.51 0.35
N THR A 627 -13.73 10.11 -0.34
CA THR A 627 -12.77 9.35 -1.16
C THR A 627 -11.90 8.42 -0.33
N ASP A 628 -11.49 8.83 0.88
CA ASP A 628 -10.73 8.03 1.84
C ASP A 628 -11.47 6.74 2.24
N TRP A 629 -12.77 6.85 2.56
CA TRP A 629 -13.61 5.72 2.94
C TRP A 629 -13.84 4.70 1.82
N THR A 630 -13.67 5.09 0.56
CA THR A 630 -13.84 4.14 -0.57
C THR A 630 -12.90 2.95 -0.51
N ALA A 631 -11.77 3.07 0.22
CA ALA A 631 -10.90 1.93 0.50
C ALA A 631 -11.65 0.80 1.22
N GLU A 632 -12.53 1.15 2.16
CA GLU A 632 -13.30 0.22 2.98
C GLU A 632 -14.59 -0.22 2.29
N MET A 633 -15.03 0.50 1.26
CA MET A 633 -16.04 0.04 0.28
C MET A 633 -15.48 -1.00 -0.71
N LYS A 634 -14.23 -1.46 -0.51
CA LYS A 634 -13.51 -2.42 -1.38
C LYS A 634 -13.27 -1.89 -2.80
N ALA A 635 -13.35 -0.57 -3.01
CA ALA A 635 -13.06 0.06 -4.29
C ALA A 635 -11.57 -0.02 -4.65
N LYS A 636 -11.27 -0.13 -5.94
CA LYS A 636 -9.89 -0.10 -6.44
C LYS A 636 -9.26 1.28 -6.24
N ALA A 637 -10.03 2.34 -6.46
CA ALA A 637 -9.69 3.74 -6.21
C ALA A 637 -10.94 4.63 -6.34
N SER A 638 -10.74 5.93 -6.17
CA SER A 638 -11.80 6.93 -6.24
C SER A 638 -11.30 8.20 -6.91
N ILE A 639 -12.24 8.94 -7.49
CA ILE A 639 -12.03 10.29 -8.01
C ILE A 639 -13.21 11.17 -7.63
N CYS A 640 -12.94 12.43 -7.25
CA CYS A 640 -13.97 13.41 -6.96
C CYS A 640 -14.10 14.42 -8.11
N ILE A 641 -15.29 14.49 -8.70
CA ILE A 641 -15.63 15.48 -9.72
C ILE A 641 -16.07 16.77 -9.01
N SER A 642 -15.35 17.85 -9.28
CA SER A 642 -15.50 19.14 -8.60
C SER A 642 -15.88 20.24 -9.59
N ASP A 643 -16.68 21.21 -9.15
CA ASP A 643 -16.94 22.40 -9.96
C ASP A 643 -15.71 23.33 -10.01
N SER A 644 -15.70 24.26 -10.98
CA SER A 644 -14.55 25.16 -11.19
C SER A 644 -14.20 25.99 -9.98
N LYS A 645 -15.19 26.51 -9.26
CA LYS A 645 -14.96 27.39 -8.09
C LYS A 645 -14.36 26.58 -6.94
N THR A 646 -14.90 25.39 -6.70
CA THR A 646 -14.50 24.49 -5.62
C THR A 646 -13.10 23.92 -5.87
N LEU A 647 -12.79 23.54 -7.12
CA LEU A 647 -11.46 23.08 -7.49
C LEU A 647 -10.43 24.21 -7.36
N THR A 648 -10.71 25.41 -7.90
CA THR A 648 -9.80 26.57 -7.76
C THR A 648 -9.53 26.90 -6.30
N ASN A 649 -10.56 26.94 -5.44
CA ASN A 649 -10.38 27.17 -4.00
C ASN A 649 -9.51 26.10 -3.34
N SER A 650 -9.69 24.83 -3.73
CA SER A 650 -8.89 23.72 -3.23
C SER A 650 -7.42 23.83 -3.64
N LEU A 651 -7.16 24.25 -4.88
CA LEU A 651 -5.79 24.46 -5.39
C LEU A 651 -5.11 25.66 -4.72
N GLU A 652 -5.84 26.73 -4.40
CA GLU A 652 -5.27 27.87 -3.66
C GLU A 652 -4.86 27.50 -2.23
N ILE A 653 -5.66 26.67 -1.55
CA ILE A 653 -5.31 26.12 -0.23
C ILE A 653 -4.03 25.28 -0.34
N ALA A 654 -3.97 24.37 -1.30
CA ALA A 654 -2.81 23.53 -1.57
C ALA A 654 -1.55 24.38 -1.85
N LYS A 655 -1.65 25.36 -2.75
CA LYS A 655 -0.58 26.30 -3.10
C LYS A 655 -0.03 27.04 -1.88
N LYS A 656 -0.92 27.54 -1.00
CA LYS A 656 -0.52 28.19 0.27
C LYS A 656 0.23 27.24 1.20
N ARG A 657 -0.21 25.99 1.32
CA ARG A 657 0.44 24.98 2.17
C ARG A 657 1.80 24.54 1.61
N ILE A 658 1.90 24.34 0.29
CA ILE A 658 3.18 24.08 -0.40
C ILE A 658 4.16 25.23 -0.17
N LYS A 659 3.71 26.49 -0.30
CA LYS A 659 4.54 27.66 -0.01
C LYS A 659 5.07 27.65 1.43
N SER A 660 4.23 27.26 2.39
CA SER A 660 4.67 27.11 3.78
C SER A 660 5.74 26.02 3.95
N MET A 661 5.67 24.92 3.21
CA MET A 661 6.72 23.89 3.22
C MET A 661 8.04 24.42 2.65
N ILE A 662 7.98 25.18 1.55
CA ILE A 662 9.16 25.86 0.96
C ILE A 662 9.77 26.83 1.97
N ASP A 663 8.95 27.64 2.63
CA ASP A 663 9.40 28.64 3.61
C ASP A 663 10.03 28.01 4.86
N ARG A 664 9.65 26.77 5.20
CA ARG A 664 10.28 25.96 6.25
C ARG A 664 11.60 25.32 5.80
N GLY A 665 12.02 25.51 4.54
CA GLY A 665 13.25 24.95 3.98
C GLY A 665 13.15 23.47 3.60
N MET A 666 11.93 22.97 3.34
CA MET A 666 11.71 21.55 3.01
C MET A 666 12.01 21.18 1.56
N ASP A 667 12.18 22.16 0.66
CA ASP A 667 12.42 21.88 -0.74
C ASP A 667 13.78 21.22 -0.96
N ASN A 668 13.84 20.29 -1.90
CA ASN A 668 15.07 19.55 -2.21
C ASN A 668 15.88 20.26 -3.30
N ASN A 669 17.07 19.73 -3.62
CA ASN A 669 17.95 20.32 -4.63
C ASN A 669 17.33 20.37 -6.04
N ALA A 670 16.28 19.58 -6.31
CA ALA A 670 15.54 19.58 -7.57
C ALA A 670 14.37 20.58 -7.58
N ASN A 671 14.16 21.34 -6.51
CA ASN A 671 13.08 22.33 -6.34
C ASN A 671 11.69 21.74 -6.60
N VAL A 672 11.44 20.50 -6.11
CA VAL A 672 10.18 19.78 -6.32
C VAL A 672 8.99 20.57 -5.81
N LEU A 673 9.06 21.16 -4.61
CA LEU A 673 7.93 21.90 -4.05
C LEU A 673 7.68 23.19 -4.83
N GLN A 674 8.73 23.92 -5.24
CA GLN A 674 8.57 25.10 -6.09
C GLN A 674 7.91 24.73 -7.43
N ASN A 675 8.33 23.64 -8.07
CA ASN A 675 7.71 23.17 -9.31
C ASN A 675 6.22 22.81 -9.14
N LEU A 676 5.83 22.23 -8.00
CA LEU A 676 4.42 21.94 -7.69
C LEU A 676 3.63 23.23 -7.43
N PHE A 677 4.23 24.21 -6.75
CA PHE A 677 3.63 25.53 -6.56
C PHE A 677 3.33 26.21 -7.91
N ASP A 678 4.29 26.20 -8.83
CA ASP A 678 4.14 26.80 -10.16
C ASP A 678 3.09 26.07 -11.00
N LYS A 679 3.02 24.73 -10.90
CA LYS A 679 1.98 23.91 -11.53
C LYS A 679 0.58 24.22 -10.99
N ALA A 680 0.45 24.39 -9.68
CA ALA A 680 -0.83 24.79 -9.08
C ALA A 680 -1.29 26.14 -9.62
N ASP A 681 -0.38 27.12 -9.70
CA ASP A 681 -0.67 28.45 -10.25
C ASP A 681 -1.12 28.38 -11.71
N GLN A 682 -0.41 27.61 -12.53
CA GLN A 682 -0.77 27.36 -13.92
C GLN A 682 -2.14 26.69 -14.05
N ARG A 683 -2.45 25.70 -13.21
CA ARG A 683 -3.75 25.01 -13.24
C ARG A 683 -4.89 25.93 -12.84
N ILE A 684 -4.70 26.76 -11.82
CA ILE A 684 -5.66 27.80 -11.40
C ILE A 684 -5.92 28.79 -12.55
N PHE A 685 -4.86 29.26 -13.20
CA PHE A 685 -4.97 30.15 -14.36
C PHE A 685 -5.76 29.52 -15.51
N GLU A 686 -5.50 28.24 -15.82
CA GLU A 686 -6.20 27.51 -16.88
C GLU A 686 -7.71 27.38 -16.63
N ILE A 687 -8.09 27.08 -15.38
CA ILE A 687 -9.50 26.96 -14.98
C ILE A 687 -10.17 28.33 -15.06
N ASN A 688 -9.56 29.36 -14.49
CA ASN A 688 -10.15 30.71 -14.43
C ASN A 688 -10.24 31.38 -15.81
N SER A 689 -9.33 31.06 -16.73
CA SER A 689 -9.34 31.57 -18.11
C SER A 689 -10.24 30.78 -19.05
N GLY A 690 -10.73 29.60 -18.65
CA GLY A 690 -11.47 28.68 -19.52
C GLY A 690 -10.61 27.98 -20.58
N LYS A 691 -9.26 28.10 -20.50
CA LYS A 691 -8.34 27.46 -21.46
C LYS A 691 -8.37 25.94 -21.35
N ASN A 692 -8.49 25.43 -20.13
CA ASN A 692 -8.63 24.01 -19.82
C ASN A 692 -9.52 23.89 -18.58
N GLU A 693 -10.76 23.49 -18.78
CA GLU A 693 -11.77 23.37 -17.74
C GLU A 693 -11.41 22.27 -16.72
N PRO A 694 -12.07 22.23 -15.54
CA PRO A 694 -11.99 21.08 -14.65
C PRO A 694 -12.35 19.77 -15.37
N LEU A 695 -11.80 18.67 -14.88
CA LEU A 695 -12.08 17.34 -15.39
C LEU A 695 -13.54 16.97 -15.17
N PHE A 696 -14.26 16.77 -16.29
CA PHE A 696 -15.59 16.18 -16.31
C PHE A 696 -15.60 14.95 -17.22
N PRO A 697 -16.36 13.88 -16.89
CA PRO A 697 -16.65 12.82 -17.85
C PRO A 697 -17.42 13.35 -19.07
N ASP A 698 -17.37 12.64 -20.18
CA ASP A 698 -18.23 12.94 -21.33
C ASP A 698 -19.69 12.58 -21.01
N SER A 699 -20.65 13.32 -21.58
CA SER A 699 -22.09 13.04 -21.42
C SER A 699 -22.52 11.68 -21.98
N THR A 700 -21.72 11.10 -22.87
CA THR A 700 -21.92 9.77 -23.48
C THR A 700 -21.02 8.69 -22.88
N ALA A 701 -20.35 8.97 -21.75
CA ALA A 701 -19.58 7.98 -21.01
C ALA A 701 -20.48 6.84 -20.50
N LYS A 702 -19.96 5.62 -20.50
CA LYS A 702 -20.64 4.46 -19.91
C LYS A 702 -19.95 4.01 -18.65
N TYR A 703 -20.75 3.84 -17.60
CA TYR A 703 -20.32 3.30 -16.32
C TYR A 703 -20.71 1.83 -16.21
N HIS A 704 -20.00 1.09 -15.36
CA HIS A 704 -20.39 -0.26 -15.00
C HIS A 704 -21.77 -0.25 -14.31
N ALA A 705 -21.97 0.71 -13.41
CA ALA A 705 -23.24 1.00 -12.76
C ALA A 705 -23.32 2.48 -12.43
N GLU A 706 -24.54 2.98 -12.26
CA GLU A 706 -24.82 4.31 -11.72
C GLU A 706 -25.64 4.14 -10.43
N PHE A 707 -25.29 4.92 -9.40
CA PHE A 707 -25.93 4.87 -8.09
C PHE A 707 -26.17 6.29 -7.57
N GLU A 708 -27.40 6.56 -7.15
CA GLU A 708 -27.80 7.87 -6.63
C GLU A 708 -28.18 7.76 -5.16
N VAL A 709 -27.42 8.43 -4.30
CA VAL A 709 -27.64 8.48 -2.85
C VAL A 709 -28.77 9.45 -2.53
N ASP A 710 -29.77 9.01 -1.79
CA ASP A 710 -30.82 9.90 -1.28
C ASP A 710 -30.41 10.48 0.08
N LEU A 711 -30.16 11.79 0.13
CA LEU A 711 -29.82 12.49 1.37
C LEU A 711 -31.02 12.64 2.32
N SER A 712 -32.24 12.54 1.80
CA SER A 712 -33.48 12.83 2.54
C SER A 712 -33.83 11.72 3.53
N VAL A 713 -33.38 10.50 3.29
CA VAL A 713 -33.60 9.35 4.18
C VAL A 713 -32.56 9.28 5.31
N ILE A 714 -31.47 10.04 5.19
CA ILE A 714 -30.37 10.09 6.16
C ILE A 714 -30.74 11.09 7.28
N THR A 715 -31.53 10.62 8.23
CA THR A 715 -32.16 11.46 9.26
C THR A 715 -31.49 11.41 10.64
N GLN A 716 -30.52 10.52 10.82
CA GLN A 716 -29.81 10.27 12.08
C GLN A 716 -28.37 9.77 11.83
N PRO A 717 -27.45 9.95 12.80
CA PRO A 717 -26.06 9.51 12.64
C PRO A 717 -25.93 8.02 12.31
N MET A 718 -24.91 7.69 11.51
CA MET A 718 -24.70 6.34 10.98
C MET A 718 -23.36 5.78 11.46
N ILE A 719 -23.39 4.58 12.05
CA ILE A 719 -22.26 3.97 12.73
C ILE A 719 -21.90 2.67 12.01
N ALA A 720 -20.64 2.53 11.56
CA ALA A 720 -20.15 1.24 11.08
C ALA A 720 -19.87 0.34 12.28
N ASP A 721 -20.55 -0.81 12.34
CA ASP A 721 -20.55 -1.75 13.46
C ASP A 721 -19.82 -3.04 13.04
N PRO A 722 -18.76 -3.46 13.76
CA PRO A 722 -18.08 -4.73 13.47
C PRO A 722 -18.94 -5.97 13.70
N ASP A 723 -20.12 -5.85 14.31
CA ASP A 723 -21.08 -6.93 14.55
C ASP A 723 -20.43 -8.18 15.18
N VAL A 724 -19.59 -7.95 16.21
CA VAL A 724 -18.68 -8.98 16.75
C VAL A 724 -19.39 -10.21 17.30
N GLN A 725 -20.70 -10.14 17.56
CA GLN A 725 -21.53 -11.23 18.06
C GLN A 725 -22.36 -11.94 16.97
N ASN A 726 -22.20 -11.61 15.69
CA ASN A 726 -22.92 -12.30 14.60
C ASN A 726 -22.67 -13.82 14.67
N ASP A 727 -23.71 -14.65 14.53
CA ASP A 727 -23.56 -16.11 14.57
C ASP A 727 -22.71 -16.63 13.39
N ASP A 728 -22.79 -15.97 12.24
CA ASP A 728 -21.91 -16.22 11.10
C ASP A 728 -20.58 -15.46 11.28
N VAL A 729 -19.53 -16.21 11.59
CA VAL A 729 -18.16 -15.69 11.75
C VAL A 729 -17.69 -14.93 10.51
N SER A 730 -18.16 -15.29 9.30
CA SER A 730 -17.74 -14.61 8.06
C SER A 730 -18.27 -13.19 7.90
N LYS A 731 -19.27 -12.80 8.70
CA LYS A 731 -19.90 -11.47 8.67
C LYS A 731 -19.34 -10.52 9.71
N ARG A 732 -18.64 -11.04 10.72
CA ARG A 732 -17.99 -10.24 11.75
C ARG A 732 -16.85 -9.42 11.14
N TYR A 733 -16.67 -8.21 11.67
CA TYR A 733 -15.59 -7.29 11.31
C TYR A 733 -15.59 -6.87 9.83
N THR A 734 -16.77 -6.82 9.20
CA THR A 734 -16.97 -6.27 7.86
C THR A 734 -17.42 -4.82 7.95
N HIS A 735 -17.08 -4.00 6.95
CA HIS A 735 -17.53 -2.60 6.86
C HIS A 735 -18.93 -2.45 6.25
N ASP A 736 -19.59 -3.57 5.98
CA ASP A 736 -20.89 -3.62 5.31
C ASP A 736 -22.06 -3.41 6.30
N THR A 737 -21.84 -3.65 7.60
CA THR A 737 -22.85 -3.43 8.64
C THR A 737 -22.85 -1.99 9.13
N ILE A 738 -23.79 -1.18 8.64
CA ILE A 738 -24.01 0.20 9.07
C ILE A 738 -25.32 0.29 9.86
N ARG A 739 -25.25 0.79 11.10
CA ARG A 739 -26.40 0.91 11.99
C ARG A 739 -26.72 2.38 12.31
N PRO A 740 -28.00 2.78 12.31
CA PRO A 740 -28.40 4.11 12.76
C PRO A 740 -28.17 4.27 14.27
N LEU A 741 -27.94 5.49 14.75
CA LEU A 741 -27.74 5.77 16.18
C LEU A 741 -28.88 5.24 17.07
N SER A 742 -30.13 5.31 16.62
CA SER A 742 -31.29 4.80 17.36
C SER A 742 -31.26 3.30 17.64
N TYR A 743 -30.52 2.51 16.86
CA TYR A 743 -30.35 1.06 17.10
C TYR A 743 -29.80 0.75 18.49
N TYR A 744 -28.95 1.62 19.03
CA TYR A 744 -28.29 1.40 20.32
C TYR A 744 -29.13 1.87 21.52
N GLU A 745 -30.28 2.51 21.28
CA GLU A 745 -31.22 2.99 22.30
C GLU A 745 -30.59 3.88 23.39
N GLY A 746 -29.44 4.47 23.10
CA GLY A 746 -28.67 5.24 24.08
C GLY A 746 -27.98 4.40 25.16
N ASN A 747 -27.90 3.07 25.02
CA ASN A 747 -27.49 2.15 26.09
C ASN A 747 -26.14 1.44 25.85
N LYS A 748 -25.62 1.43 24.61
CA LYS A 748 -24.36 0.74 24.29
C LYS A 748 -23.20 1.44 25.01
N LYS A 749 -22.56 0.74 25.96
CA LYS A 749 -21.37 1.22 26.69
C LYS A 749 -20.24 1.55 25.71
N VAL A 750 -19.52 2.64 25.97
CA VAL A 750 -18.30 3.01 25.25
C VAL A 750 -17.18 3.12 26.27
N ASP A 751 -16.09 2.40 26.07
CA ASP A 751 -14.95 2.35 26.99
C ASP A 751 -13.84 3.32 26.56
N LEU A 752 -13.74 3.67 25.28
CA LEU A 752 -12.78 4.67 24.76
C LEU A 752 -13.31 5.40 23.52
N GLY A 753 -13.10 6.71 23.47
CA GLY A 753 -13.35 7.54 22.30
C GLY A 753 -12.07 7.95 21.58
N PHE A 754 -12.08 7.97 20.24
CA PHE A 754 -10.94 8.44 19.44
C PHE A 754 -11.37 9.39 18.31
N VAL A 755 -10.94 10.66 18.38
CA VAL A 755 -11.09 11.67 17.32
C VAL A 755 -9.72 11.95 16.70
N GLY A 756 -9.42 11.23 15.63
CA GLY A 756 -8.15 11.31 14.93
C GLY A 756 -8.13 10.41 13.71
N SER A 757 -7.13 10.58 12.83
CA SER A 757 -6.86 9.90 11.54
C SER A 757 -6.84 10.86 10.34
N CYS A 758 -6.66 10.29 9.14
CA CYS A 758 -6.77 10.97 7.85
C CYS A 758 -8.19 11.47 7.52
N MET A 759 -9.22 10.92 8.18
CA MET A 759 -10.62 11.35 8.02
C MET A 759 -10.93 12.69 8.71
N VAL A 760 -10.13 13.08 9.71
CA VAL A 760 -10.34 14.31 10.49
C VAL A 760 -9.79 15.51 9.71
N HIS A 761 -10.52 16.62 9.72
CA HIS A 761 -10.07 17.91 9.17
C HIS A 761 -10.17 19.01 10.21
N LYS A 762 -9.68 20.23 9.90
CA LYS A 762 -9.76 21.37 10.83
C LYS A 762 -11.19 21.58 11.37
N GLY A 763 -12.20 21.43 10.51
CA GLY A 763 -13.61 21.55 10.87
C GLY A 763 -14.04 20.65 12.03
N ASP A 764 -13.58 19.40 12.09
CA ASP A 764 -13.94 18.44 13.15
C ASP A 764 -13.43 18.88 14.52
N LEU A 765 -12.19 19.39 14.57
CA LEU A 765 -11.60 19.87 15.82
C LEU A 765 -12.30 21.13 16.31
N LYS A 766 -12.80 21.97 15.39
CA LYS A 766 -13.68 23.11 15.73
C LYS A 766 -15.05 22.64 16.21
N VAL A 767 -15.60 21.57 15.64
CA VAL A 767 -16.84 20.93 16.10
C VAL A 767 -16.64 20.44 17.54
N LEU A 768 -15.57 19.69 17.81
CA LEU A 768 -15.18 19.24 19.16
C LEU A 768 -15.10 20.42 20.15
N ALA A 769 -14.34 21.48 19.84
CA ALA A 769 -14.19 22.63 20.72
C ALA A 769 -15.53 23.32 21.03
N LYS A 770 -16.41 23.46 20.03
CA LYS A 770 -17.76 24.04 20.20
C LYS A 770 -18.69 23.10 20.98
N MET A 771 -18.60 21.79 20.75
CA MET A 771 -19.37 20.80 21.49
C MET A 771 -19.01 20.84 22.98
N LEU A 772 -17.73 20.90 23.33
CA LEU A 772 -17.31 21.01 24.74
C LEU A 772 -17.92 22.25 25.41
N LYS A 773 -17.97 23.40 24.72
CA LYS A 773 -18.66 24.61 25.21
C LYS A 773 -20.17 24.42 25.36
N ASN A 774 -20.82 23.71 24.42
CA ASN A 774 -22.25 23.42 24.52
C ASN A 774 -22.55 22.46 25.69
N LEU A 775 -21.74 21.42 25.86
CA LEU A 775 -21.86 20.44 26.93
C LEU A 775 -21.61 21.09 28.30
N GLU A 776 -20.63 21.99 28.42
CA GLU A 776 -20.44 22.81 29.64
C GLU A 776 -21.68 23.65 29.95
N LYS A 777 -22.34 24.25 28.95
CA LYS A 777 -23.59 25.00 29.17
C LYS A 777 -24.75 24.10 29.61
N ILE A 778 -24.86 22.91 29.04
CA ILE A 778 -25.95 21.96 29.33
C ILE A 778 -25.76 21.32 30.71
N TYR A 779 -24.56 20.85 31.02
CA TYR A 779 -24.24 20.05 32.20
C TYR A 779 -23.50 20.81 33.30
N ARG A 780 -23.20 22.10 33.10
CA ARG A 780 -22.41 23.01 33.98
C ARG A 780 -20.93 22.64 34.15
N LYS A 781 -20.54 21.43 33.81
CA LYS A 781 -19.17 20.91 33.76
C LYS A 781 -19.05 19.90 32.61
N VAL A 782 -17.85 19.70 32.12
CA VAL A 782 -17.54 18.61 31.17
C VAL A 782 -16.73 17.57 31.94
N GLU A 783 -17.31 16.39 32.13
CA GLU A 783 -16.63 15.22 32.68
C GLU A 783 -16.68 14.10 31.65
N PHE A 784 -15.56 13.42 31.48
CA PHE A 784 -15.46 12.26 30.61
C PHE A 784 -15.80 11.02 31.45
N ASN A 785 -16.77 10.23 31.01
CA ASN A 785 -17.04 8.92 31.61
C ASN A 785 -16.21 7.81 30.93
N SER A 786 -15.58 8.13 29.80
CA SER A 786 -14.59 7.33 29.09
C SER A 786 -13.53 8.25 28.47
N PRO A 787 -12.26 7.83 28.38
CA PRO A 787 -11.19 8.62 27.78
C PRO A 787 -11.53 9.07 26.36
N LEU A 788 -11.11 10.29 26.01
CA LEU A 788 -11.19 10.80 24.65
C LEU A 788 -9.78 11.12 24.12
N VAL A 789 -9.27 10.30 23.23
CA VAL A 789 -7.99 10.54 22.55
C VAL A 789 -8.23 11.38 21.29
N VAL A 790 -7.53 12.51 21.18
CA VAL A 790 -7.69 13.47 20.08
C VAL A 790 -6.35 13.69 19.38
N THR A 791 -6.30 13.50 18.05
CA THR A 791 -5.12 13.81 17.25
C THR A 791 -5.48 14.76 16.12
N ALA A 792 -4.74 15.87 16.02
CA ALA A 792 -4.80 16.68 14.82
C ALA A 792 -4.09 15.96 13.66
N PRO A 793 -4.57 16.05 12.41
CA PRO A 793 -3.91 15.38 11.30
C PRO A 793 -2.53 15.96 10.97
N THR A 794 -2.36 17.28 11.15
CA THR A 794 -1.14 18.00 10.77
C THR A 794 -0.82 19.14 11.72
N TYR A 795 0.46 19.54 11.78
CA TYR A 795 0.90 20.74 12.50
C TYR A 795 0.27 22.02 11.95
N ASN A 796 0.08 22.12 10.63
CA ASN A 796 -0.57 23.29 10.03
C ASN A 796 -1.99 23.50 10.57
N ILE A 797 -2.74 22.42 10.84
CA ILE A 797 -4.07 22.51 11.45
C ILE A 797 -3.97 23.01 12.90
N ILE A 798 -2.99 22.54 13.67
CA ILE A 798 -2.74 23.04 15.04
C ILE A 798 -2.43 24.55 15.00
N ASP A 799 -1.54 24.99 14.12
CA ASP A 799 -1.15 26.39 13.97
C ASP A 799 -2.34 27.29 13.59
N GLU A 800 -3.27 26.77 12.78
CA GLU A 800 -4.53 27.44 12.47
C GLU A 800 -5.46 27.52 13.69
N LEU A 801 -5.67 26.40 14.41
CA LEU A 801 -6.54 26.36 15.58
C LEU A 801 -6.02 27.22 16.75
N LYS A 802 -4.70 27.32 16.93
CA LYS A 802 -4.06 28.21 17.90
C LYS A 802 -4.35 29.68 17.57
N ARG A 803 -4.19 30.09 16.31
CA ARG A 803 -4.51 31.46 15.87
C ARG A 803 -5.99 31.81 15.98
N GLU A 804 -6.87 30.82 15.79
CA GLU A 804 -8.32 30.99 15.88
C GLU A 804 -8.85 30.90 17.33
N GLY A 805 -8.00 30.53 18.31
CA GLY A 805 -8.36 30.37 19.73
C GLY A 805 -9.12 29.07 20.06
N ASP A 806 -9.33 28.20 19.08
CA ASP A 806 -10.01 26.92 19.27
C ASP A 806 -9.10 25.91 20.00
N TRP A 807 -7.77 25.96 19.80
CA TRP A 807 -6.83 25.07 20.50
C TRP A 807 -6.82 25.31 22.02
N GLU A 808 -6.91 26.56 22.48
CA GLU A 808 -6.98 26.91 23.91
C GLU A 808 -8.20 26.28 24.58
N VAL A 809 -9.32 26.17 23.85
CA VAL A 809 -10.53 25.49 24.34
C VAL A 809 -10.25 24.00 24.51
N LEU A 810 -9.57 23.37 23.56
CA LEU A 810 -9.21 21.96 23.66
C LEU A 810 -8.25 21.73 24.84
N GLN A 811 -7.25 22.59 25.01
CA GLN A 811 -6.32 22.53 26.14
C GLN A 811 -7.03 22.65 27.49
N LYS A 812 -8.04 23.54 27.61
CA LYS A 812 -8.83 23.72 28.84
C LYS A 812 -9.45 22.41 29.35
N TYR A 813 -9.88 21.52 28.46
CA TYR A 813 -10.57 20.27 28.81
C TYR A 813 -9.67 19.03 28.72
N SER A 814 -8.37 19.21 28.45
CA SER A 814 -7.42 18.11 28.29
C SER A 814 -6.62 17.86 29.56
N GLY A 815 -6.44 16.58 29.92
CA GLY A 815 -5.51 16.16 30.97
C GLY A 815 -4.08 15.98 30.46
N PHE A 816 -3.88 16.00 29.13
CA PHE A 816 -2.59 15.75 28.49
C PHE A 816 -2.45 16.54 27.19
N GLU A 817 -1.26 17.09 26.94
CA GLU A 817 -0.85 17.59 25.63
C GLU A 817 0.54 17.07 25.30
N PHE A 818 0.73 16.64 24.06
CA PHE A 818 2.03 16.15 23.59
C PHE A 818 3.12 17.23 23.69
N ASN A 819 4.38 16.80 23.84
CA ASN A 819 5.54 17.66 23.84
C ASN A 819 6.56 17.16 22.80
N ASP A 820 6.97 18.02 21.87
CA ASP A 820 7.96 17.66 20.86
C ASP A 820 9.40 17.68 21.35
N GLU A 821 9.68 18.44 22.41
CA GLU A 821 10.99 18.45 23.08
C GLU A 821 11.19 17.23 23.97
N ASP A 822 10.09 16.61 24.42
CA ASP A 822 10.10 15.39 25.24
C ASP A 822 9.07 14.37 24.70
N PRO A 823 9.36 13.75 23.53
CA PRO A 823 8.46 12.79 22.94
C PRO A 823 8.30 11.56 23.85
N LYS A 824 7.04 11.15 24.05
CA LYS A 824 6.71 9.91 24.74
C LYS A 824 7.45 8.71 24.13
N THR A 825 8.04 7.86 24.98
CA THR A 825 8.83 6.69 24.57
C THR A 825 8.14 5.35 24.86
N ILE A 826 7.00 5.37 25.55
CA ILE A 826 6.20 4.20 25.91
C ILE A 826 4.77 4.40 25.39
N ALA A 827 4.23 3.40 24.71
CA ALA A 827 2.84 3.42 24.26
C ALA A 827 1.87 3.33 25.43
N ARG A 828 0.76 4.09 25.42
CA ARG A 828 -0.30 3.85 26.40
C ARG A 828 -1.13 2.64 25.99
N ARG A 829 -1.56 1.94 27.03
CA ARG A 829 -2.46 0.79 26.98
C ARG A 829 -3.60 0.88 27.98
N GLU A 830 -3.52 1.86 28.87
CA GLU A 830 -4.47 2.16 29.93
C GLU A 830 -4.67 3.68 29.91
N TYR A 831 -5.89 4.12 30.20
CA TYR A 831 -6.28 5.51 30.08
C TYR A 831 -7.11 5.94 31.29
N GLU A 832 -6.85 7.16 31.76
CA GLU A 832 -7.74 7.83 32.70
C GLU A 832 -8.88 8.49 31.93
N ASN A 833 -10.03 8.65 32.59
CA ASN A 833 -11.21 9.29 32.01
C ASN A 833 -11.03 10.81 31.83
N THR A 834 -10.19 11.20 30.88
CA THR A 834 -9.89 12.56 30.49
C THR A 834 -9.71 12.66 28.97
N MET A 835 -9.61 13.89 28.45
CA MET A 835 -9.22 14.11 27.06
C MET A 835 -7.69 14.15 26.94
N TYR A 836 -7.16 13.58 25.86
CA TYR A 836 -5.75 13.57 25.52
C TYR A 836 -5.53 14.28 24.18
N LEU A 837 -4.71 15.33 24.16
CA LEU A 837 -4.23 15.95 22.92
C LEU A 837 -2.91 15.28 22.53
N GLU A 838 -3.00 14.33 21.62
CA GLU A 838 -1.85 13.58 21.11
C GLU A 838 -1.16 14.29 19.94
N ARG A 839 0.12 13.94 19.73
CA ARG A 839 0.92 14.45 18.62
C ARG A 839 0.24 14.20 17.27
N PRO A 840 0.37 15.11 16.29
CA PRO A 840 -0.05 14.84 14.92
C PRO A 840 0.42 13.50 14.38
N GLY A 841 -0.48 12.79 13.70
CA GLY A 841 -0.20 11.46 13.17
C GLY A 841 -1.39 10.51 13.25
N CYS A 842 -1.15 9.26 12.88
CA CYS A 842 -2.20 8.25 12.73
C CYS A 842 -2.68 7.68 14.09
N ASN A 843 -1.78 7.57 15.07
CA ASN A 843 -2.09 7.14 16.44
C ASN A 843 -2.94 5.83 16.47
N LEU A 844 -4.01 5.77 17.27
CA LEU A 844 -4.92 4.63 17.41
C LEU A 844 -5.53 4.14 16.08
N CYS A 845 -5.59 4.95 15.02
CA CYS A 845 -6.09 4.52 13.71
C CYS A 845 -5.33 3.28 13.18
N MET A 846 -4.01 3.22 13.42
CA MET A 846 -3.22 2.06 13.04
C MET A 846 -3.12 1.00 14.14
N GLY A 847 -3.17 1.41 15.41
CA GLY A 847 -3.07 0.51 16.56
C GLY A 847 -1.73 -0.23 16.67
N ASN A 848 -0.67 0.30 16.04
CA ASN A 848 0.69 -0.27 16.07
C ASN A 848 1.51 0.21 17.27
N GLN A 849 1.17 1.36 17.85
CA GLN A 849 1.80 1.93 19.04
C GLN A 849 0.80 1.91 20.19
N GLU A 850 -0.03 2.96 20.29
CA GLU A 850 -1.15 3.04 21.24
C GLU A 850 -2.19 1.96 20.95
N LYS A 851 -2.81 1.42 22.01
CA LYS A 851 -3.95 0.50 21.93
C LYS A 851 -4.94 0.76 23.05
N ALA A 852 -6.22 0.47 22.80
CA ALA A 852 -7.24 0.40 23.83
C ALA A 852 -7.06 -0.86 24.71
N GLU A 853 -7.69 -0.88 25.88
CA GLU A 853 -7.63 -2.02 26.80
C GLU A 853 -8.37 -3.23 26.21
N LYS A 854 -7.94 -4.45 26.58
CA LYS A 854 -8.53 -5.67 26.03
C LYS A 854 -10.02 -5.77 26.38
N GLY A 855 -10.84 -6.03 25.37
CA GLY A 855 -12.29 -6.11 25.50
C GLY A 855 -13.00 -4.76 25.45
N ASP A 856 -12.32 -3.64 25.28
CA ASP A 856 -12.96 -2.33 25.17
C ASP A 856 -13.92 -2.22 23.98
N THR A 857 -14.99 -1.46 24.19
CA THR A 857 -15.84 -0.93 23.12
C THR A 857 -15.32 0.46 22.75
N VAL A 858 -14.61 0.56 21.62
CA VAL A 858 -14.04 1.80 21.11
C VAL A 858 -15.02 2.49 20.15
N MET A 859 -15.22 3.80 20.29
CA MET A 859 -15.97 4.64 19.35
C MET A 859 -15.01 5.62 18.68
N ALA A 860 -14.82 5.53 17.36
CA ALA A 860 -13.72 6.23 16.68
C ALA A 860 -14.11 6.92 15.37
N THR A 861 -13.41 8.00 15.03
CA THR A 861 -13.47 8.64 13.69
C THR A 861 -12.51 7.99 12.68
N SER A 862 -11.82 6.92 13.06
CA SER A 862 -10.86 6.21 12.21
C SER A 862 -11.55 5.48 11.04
N THR A 863 -10.79 4.76 10.23
CA THR A 863 -11.32 4.07 9.03
C THR A 863 -11.58 2.58 9.23
N ARG A 864 -11.00 1.92 10.24
CA ARG A 864 -10.99 0.44 10.32
C ARG A 864 -11.52 -0.12 11.63
N LEU A 865 -12.27 -1.21 11.50
CA LEU A 865 -12.92 -1.93 12.59
C LEU A 865 -12.47 -3.40 12.71
N PHE A 866 -11.39 -3.80 12.02
CA PHE A 866 -10.91 -5.19 12.02
C PHE A 866 -10.56 -5.71 13.42
N LYS A 867 -10.74 -7.01 13.62
CA LYS A 867 -10.35 -7.71 14.85
C LYS A 867 -8.90 -7.40 15.23
N GLY A 868 -8.65 -7.12 16.50
CA GLY A 868 -7.29 -6.91 17.03
C GLY A 868 -6.63 -5.58 16.63
N ARG A 869 -7.28 -4.76 15.79
CA ARG A 869 -6.70 -3.53 15.22
C ARG A 869 -6.38 -2.49 16.29
N VAL A 870 -7.42 -1.87 16.84
CA VAL A 870 -7.33 -0.87 17.92
C VAL A 870 -7.40 -1.54 19.28
N VAL A 871 -8.19 -2.61 19.35
CA VAL A 871 -8.53 -3.34 20.57
C VAL A 871 -8.45 -4.84 20.31
N ALA A 872 -7.92 -5.59 21.28
CA ALA A 872 -7.89 -7.05 21.26
C ALA A 872 -8.97 -7.62 22.18
N ASP A 873 -9.29 -8.91 22.02
CA ASP A 873 -10.22 -9.60 22.91
C ASP A 873 -9.63 -9.73 24.33
N SER A 874 -10.50 -9.64 25.35
CA SER A 874 -10.22 -10.14 26.70
C SER A 874 -10.70 -11.58 26.84
N GLU A 875 -10.54 -12.18 28.03
CA GLU A 875 -11.03 -13.54 28.30
C GLU A 875 -12.56 -13.64 28.17
N ASP A 876 -13.28 -12.58 28.57
CA ASP A 876 -14.74 -12.59 28.69
C ASP A 876 -15.46 -11.69 27.68
N LYS A 877 -14.75 -10.78 26.98
CA LYS A 877 -15.35 -9.80 26.06
C LYS A 877 -14.53 -9.63 24.79
N LYS A 878 -15.20 -9.72 23.65
CA LYS A 878 -14.62 -9.36 22.35
C LYS A 878 -14.32 -7.88 22.30
N GLY A 879 -13.13 -7.52 21.84
CA GLY A 879 -12.80 -6.14 21.53
C GLY A 879 -13.57 -5.69 20.29
N GLU A 880 -14.15 -4.50 20.33
CA GLU A 880 -14.91 -3.95 19.21
C GLU A 880 -14.59 -2.46 18.98
N SER A 881 -14.48 -2.06 17.71
CA SER A 881 -14.23 -0.67 17.32
C SER A 881 -15.32 -0.21 16.36
N LEU A 882 -16.22 0.63 16.83
CA LEU A 882 -17.29 1.25 16.06
C LEU A 882 -16.80 2.55 15.43
N LEU A 883 -17.23 2.82 14.19
CA LEU A 883 -16.78 4.00 13.45
C LEU A 883 -17.93 4.99 13.28
N ALA A 884 -17.74 6.23 13.69
CA ALA A 884 -18.78 7.25 13.71
C ALA A 884 -18.24 8.66 13.40
N SER A 885 -19.16 9.61 13.23
CA SER A 885 -18.82 11.04 13.09
C SER A 885 -18.28 11.63 14.39
N THR A 886 -17.48 12.70 14.27
CA THR A 886 -16.87 13.41 15.41
C THR A 886 -17.87 13.70 16.54
N PRO A 887 -19.10 14.22 16.27
CA PRO A 887 -20.04 14.50 17.34
C PRO A 887 -20.48 13.28 18.14
N VAL A 888 -20.70 12.13 17.48
CA VAL A 888 -21.09 10.90 18.15
C VAL A 888 -19.98 10.40 19.06
N VAL A 889 -18.72 10.43 18.59
CA VAL A 889 -17.56 9.98 19.38
C VAL A 889 -17.38 10.84 20.64
N VAL A 890 -17.41 12.16 20.47
CA VAL A 890 -17.21 13.11 21.59
C VAL A 890 -18.30 12.96 22.63
N LEU A 891 -19.56 12.95 22.20
CA LEU A 891 -20.68 12.82 23.12
C LEU A 891 -20.69 11.45 23.80
N SER A 892 -20.32 10.38 23.09
CA SER A 892 -20.24 9.05 23.69
C SER A 892 -19.17 8.95 24.78
N SER A 893 -18.05 9.66 24.62
CA SER A 893 -16.96 9.68 25.62
C SER A 893 -17.36 10.46 26.89
N VAL A 894 -18.11 11.54 26.71
CA VAL A 894 -18.67 12.31 27.84
C VAL A 894 -19.75 11.51 28.57
N LEU A 895 -20.57 10.73 27.87
CA LEU A 895 -21.65 9.94 28.48
C LEU A 895 -21.22 8.56 28.98
N GLY A 896 -20.13 7.99 28.45
CA GLY A 896 -19.71 6.60 28.70
C GLY A 896 -20.53 5.55 27.95
N ARG A 897 -21.38 6.00 27.03
CA ARG A 897 -22.34 5.20 26.25
C ARG A 897 -22.74 5.97 24.99
N THR A 898 -23.33 5.29 24.02
CA THR A 898 -23.95 5.95 22.86
C THR A 898 -25.02 6.95 23.30
N PRO A 899 -25.14 8.13 22.65
CA PRO A 899 -26.19 9.10 22.97
C PRO A 899 -27.55 8.70 22.38
N SER A 900 -28.62 9.20 23.00
CA SER A 900 -29.93 9.29 22.36
C SER A 900 -29.97 10.38 21.28
N MET A 901 -30.95 10.34 20.38
CA MET A 901 -31.13 11.37 19.35
C MET A 901 -31.36 12.77 19.91
N ASP A 902 -32.02 12.89 21.07
CA ASP A 902 -32.28 14.18 21.71
C ASP A 902 -31.02 14.75 22.37
N GLU A 903 -30.23 13.92 23.05
CA GLU A 903 -28.92 14.31 23.58
C GLU A 903 -28.00 14.77 22.45
N TYR A 904 -27.97 14.02 21.34
CA TYR A 904 -27.19 14.37 20.15
C TYR A 904 -27.57 15.73 19.58
N LYS A 905 -28.87 15.96 19.30
CA LYS A 905 -29.35 17.24 18.72
C LYS A 905 -29.04 18.44 19.60
N LYS A 906 -29.14 18.31 20.92
CA LYS A 906 -28.78 19.36 21.88
C LYS A 906 -27.28 19.65 21.85
N ALA A 907 -26.45 18.62 21.79
CA ALA A 907 -25.00 18.79 21.78
C ALA A 907 -24.48 19.53 20.53
N VAL A 908 -25.09 19.26 19.36
CA VAL A 908 -24.69 19.89 18.08
C VAL A 908 -25.41 21.20 17.76
N GLN A 909 -26.28 21.68 18.66
CA GLN A 909 -27.07 22.89 18.41
C GLN A 909 -26.18 24.10 18.12
N GLY A 910 -26.46 24.79 17.00
CA GLY A 910 -25.72 25.99 16.58
C GLY A 910 -24.29 25.72 16.09
N ILE A 911 -23.88 24.46 15.96
CA ILE A 911 -22.58 24.08 15.40
C ILE A 911 -22.72 23.94 13.88
N ASN A 912 -21.75 24.48 13.13
CA ASN A 912 -21.64 24.25 11.70
C ASN A 912 -20.87 22.95 11.48
N LEU A 913 -21.60 21.84 11.34
CA LEU A 913 -21.06 20.54 10.90
C LEU A 913 -20.66 20.62 9.42
N THR A 914 -19.91 19.63 8.94
CA THR A 914 -19.58 19.56 7.50
C THR A 914 -20.86 19.31 6.72
N LYS A 915 -21.35 20.33 6.01
CA LYS A 915 -22.60 20.27 5.24
C LYS A 915 -22.32 20.03 3.78
N TYR A 916 -23.13 19.18 3.19
CA TYR A 916 -23.10 18.92 1.76
C TYR A 916 -24.40 19.36 1.08
N THR A 917 -24.29 19.92 -0.11
CA THR A 917 -25.42 20.22 -0.98
C THR A 917 -25.08 19.74 -2.39
N PRO A 918 -25.90 18.85 -2.98
CA PRO A 918 -25.70 18.42 -4.35
C PRO A 918 -25.69 19.61 -5.32
N PRO A 919 -24.88 19.56 -6.40
CA PRO A 919 -24.83 20.64 -7.39
C PRO A 919 -26.21 20.85 -8.06
N LEU A 920 -26.62 22.12 -8.20
CA LEU A 920 -27.94 22.52 -8.73
C LEU A 920 -28.13 22.25 -10.23
N LYS A 921 -27.03 22.21 -10.98
CA LYS A 921 -27.01 21.71 -12.35
C LYS A 921 -26.42 20.32 -12.30
N ASN A 922 -27.02 19.38 -13.03
CA ASN A 922 -26.35 18.12 -13.30
C ASN A 922 -24.98 18.49 -13.89
N LEU A 923 -23.87 17.97 -13.34
CA LEU A 923 -22.49 18.24 -13.81
C LEU A 923 -22.23 17.70 -15.24
N PHE A 924 -23.30 17.51 -16.01
CA PHE A 924 -23.44 16.74 -17.24
C PHE A 924 -24.36 17.42 -18.27
N SER A 925 -24.91 18.61 -17.99
CA SER A 925 -25.72 19.33 -18.99
C SER A 925 -24.88 19.81 -20.16
#